data_AF-A0A5E4ND50-F1
#
_entry.id   AF-A0A5E4ND50-F1
#
_cell.length_a   1.000
_cell.length_b   1.000
_cell.length_c   1.000
_cell.angle_alpha   90.00
_cell.angle_beta   90.00
_cell.angle_gamma   90.00
#
_symmetry.space_group_name_H-M   'P 1'
#
loop_
_entity.id
_entity.type
_entity.pdbx_description
1 polymer ?
#
loop_
_entity_poly.entity_id
_entity_poly.type
_entity_poly.pdbx_seq_one_letter_code
_entity_poly.pdbx_strand_id
1 'polypeptide(L)'
;MSRRWFHSHLNGLDAQRILLDEGVEGSFLVRKSYSRKGQFVLSVRHGNKVNHIKIHNDGELFDLNGGEKFATLTDLVEHYMTHPRVLKEQGGIPLPLLIPIGSPEPTNERWFHGQMSRKEAEYLILEKGRPGSYLVRESQSDPGNYVLTVNVDDKVSEILIRCNGEKYDIGGGEEFLSLNDLMKFYSFNPMVDQTGSVIHLISPVNVTRISIAGIVDRVFKLKHQKYQHYSIGTGGFWEEFDVLQQWETKRDGTKDIGFLDENKSKNRYRNILPYDHSRIVLRNCDKNIPGSDYINANIIKLDPFALAENYETRNYIVTQGCLHNTINDFWKMIWQEDSRVIVMITKLFEKSKEKCVKYWPDLGQTREYGKITVLNLGEYAHQQDMIERMFDISIPNFRHRRIFQYHYKGWPDHGVPSDAGSLLDLQFVVNTRQFNIEAHSDVSHPLTVHCSAGIGRTGTFVVLDLLIGLINRKGLDCELDIQRTTHMVRSFRPGLVQSEAQYQFIYTAINHYVQTICSRISAEKTIEMIGREYLNIKYTDELATIVGEENVPTLNPCTAHRVLKNAITCNTYPTTDSPLVSPTLDKSNVVELLGYDPGKPNIPTTTMVATADSCPNSPTSNVFELHSYENITSSLPSSECDIGPPPLEAPPPPPQSPIMIL
;
A
#
# COMPACT_ATOMS: atom_id res chain seq x y z
N MET A 1 20.58 2.45 -3.77
CA MET A 1 19.89 2.09 -2.50
C MET A 1 19.78 3.26 -1.51
N SER A 2 18.82 3.23 -0.57
CA SER A 2 18.79 4.14 0.61
C SER A 2 19.94 3.82 1.58
N ARG A 3 20.60 4.84 2.14
CA ARG A 3 21.67 4.67 3.14
C ARG A 3 21.15 4.49 4.58
N ARG A 4 19.86 4.19 4.79
CA ARG A 4 19.30 4.01 6.15
C ARG A 4 20.03 2.94 6.98
N TRP A 5 20.75 2.00 6.39
CA TRP A 5 21.66 1.09 7.11
C TRP A 5 22.81 1.79 7.85
N PHE A 6 23.05 3.08 7.65
CA PHE A 6 24.10 3.85 8.32
C PHE A 6 23.59 4.53 9.59
N HIS A 7 24.20 4.22 10.73
CA HIS A 7 23.89 4.78 12.04
C HIS A 7 25.08 5.62 12.53
N SER A 8 24.95 6.94 12.53
CA SER A 8 26.07 7.86 12.81
C SER A 8 26.58 7.83 14.25
N HIS A 9 25.70 7.58 15.23
CA HIS A 9 25.98 7.69 16.68
C HIS A 9 25.67 6.40 17.46
N LEU A 10 25.60 5.25 16.76
CA LEU A 10 25.34 3.97 17.39
C LEU A 10 26.65 3.32 17.85
N ASN A 11 26.76 2.97 19.14
CA ASN A 11 27.92 2.25 19.68
C ASN A 11 27.82 0.74 19.38
N GLY A 12 28.84 -0.03 19.77
CA GLY A 12 28.88 -1.47 19.49
C GLY A 12 27.85 -2.32 20.24
N LEU A 13 27.57 -1.98 21.50
CA LEU A 13 26.64 -2.72 22.36
C LEU A 13 25.19 -2.47 21.92
N ASP A 14 24.83 -1.22 21.63
CA ASP A 14 23.50 -0.90 21.11
C ASP A 14 23.28 -1.47 19.70
N ALA A 15 24.32 -1.48 18.85
CA ALA A 15 24.25 -2.17 17.57
C ALA A 15 24.02 -3.68 17.72
N GLN A 16 24.68 -4.31 18.70
CA GLN A 16 24.46 -5.72 19.01
C GLN A 16 23.03 -5.95 19.53
N ARG A 17 22.53 -5.11 20.44
CA ARG A 17 21.17 -5.18 20.98
C ARG A 17 20.13 -5.05 19.86
N ILE A 18 20.19 -3.99 19.05
CA ILE A 18 19.27 -3.78 17.92
C ILE A 18 19.30 -4.96 16.94
N LEU A 19 20.49 -5.49 16.61
CA LEU A 19 20.59 -6.64 15.70
C LEU A 19 20.02 -7.94 16.31
N LEU A 20 20.16 -8.17 17.61
CA LEU A 20 19.64 -9.35 18.29
C LEU A 20 18.13 -9.27 18.60
N ASP A 21 17.64 -8.10 19.01
CA ASP A 21 16.26 -7.89 19.43
C ASP A 21 15.32 -7.61 18.24
N GLU A 22 15.80 -6.85 17.25
CA GLU A 22 15.00 -6.45 16.08
C GLU A 22 15.43 -7.12 14.76
N GLY A 23 16.67 -7.58 14.64
CA GLY A 23 17.17 -8.20 13.41
C GLY A 23 16.74 -9.66 13.25
N VAL A 24 17.07 -10.22 12.09
CA VAL A 24 17.04 -11.67 11.78
C VAL A 24 18.33 -12.08 11.07
N GLU A 25 18.44 -13.32 10.57
CA GLU A 25 19.62 -13.82 9.86
C GLU A 25 20.07 -12.92 8.70
N GLY A 26 21.37 -12.64 8.60
CA GLY A 26 21.94 -11.74 7.58
C GLY A 26 21.51 -10.27 7.72
N SER A 27 20.94 -9.87 8.86
CA SER A 27 20.67 -8.45 9.17
C SER A 27 21.96 -7.69 9.44
N PHE A 28 22.06 -6.46 8.95
CA PHE A 28 23.28 -5.66 9.11
C PHE A 28 23.03 -4.16 9.24
N LEU A 29 24.00 -3.46 9.81
CA LEU A 29 24.10 -2.00 9.81
C LEU A 29 25.57 -1.57 9.75
N VAL A 30 25.83 -0.35 9.28
CA VAL A 30 27.15 0.30 9.34
C VAL A 30 27.09 1.45 10.32
N ARG A 31 28.15 1.66 11.11
CA ARG A 31 28.23 2.71 12.12
C ARG A 31 29.62 3.34 12.19
N LYS A 32 29.73 4.54 12.76
CA LYS A 32 31.05 5.15 13.06
C LYS A 32 31.78 4.31 14.12
N SER A 33 33.10 4.24 14.03
CA SER A 33 33.93 3.54 15.02
C SER A 33 34.25 4.45 16.22
N TYR A 34 33.68 4.11 17.38
CA TYR A 34 33.99 4.79 18.64
C TYR A 34 35.43 4.56 19.12
N SER A 35 36.07 3.45 18.72
CA SER A 35 37.44 3.11 19.13
C SER A 35 38.52 3.65 18.20
N ARG A 36 38.16 4.16 17.00
CA ARG A 36 39.09 4.78 16.04
C ARG A 36 38.39 5.88 15.25
N LYS A 37 38.73 7.15 15.49
CA LYS A 37 38.19 8.29 14.74
C LYS A 37 38.44 8.13 13.23
N GLY A 38 37.47 8.53 12.41
CA GLY A 38 37.53 8.45 10.94
C GLY A 38 37.29 7.06 10.33
N GLN A 39 37.13 6.02 11.15
CA GLN A 39 36.93 4.63 10.69
C GLN A 39 35.48 4.19 10.92
N PHE A 40 35.04 3.15 10.20
CA PHE A 40 33.66 2.64 10.25
C PHE A 40 33.61 1.15 10.64
N VAL A 41 32.45 0.67 11.05
CA VAL A 41 32.22 -0.72 11.44
C VAL A 41 30.93 -1.23 10.82
N LEU A 42 31.04 -2.30 10.03
CA LEU A 42 29.92 -3.12 9.57
C LEU A 42 29.56 -4.11 10.67
N SER A 43 28.33 -4.09 11.16
CA SER A 43 27.81 -5.00 12.19
C SER A 43 26.77 -5.92 11.55
N VAL A 44 26.97 -7.23 11.61
CA VAL A 44 26.16 -8.25 10.91
C VAL A 44 25.69 -9.31 11.90
N ARG A 45 24.39 -9.63 11.91
CA ARG A 45 23.85 -10.77 12.65
C ARG A 45 24.08 -12.06 11.87
N HIS A 46 24.61 -13.06 12.57
CA HIS A 46 24.72 -14.43 12.10
C HIS A 46 24.33 -15.37 13.25
N GLY A 47 23.21 -16.06 13.11
CA GLY A 47 22.52 -16.80 14.17
C GLY A 47 22.15 -15.92 15.37
N ASN A 48 22.60 -16.35 16.56
CA ASN A 48 22.45 -15.61 17.83
C ASN A 48 23.70 -14.78 18.18
N LYS A 49 24.53 -14.43 17.20
CA LYS A 49 25.74 -13.63 17.37
C LYS A 49 25.72 -12.41 16.44
N VAL A 50 26.49 -11.39 16.81
CA VAL A 50 26.73 -10.21 15.98
C VAL A 50 28.23 -10.08 15.74
N ASN A 51 28.59 -10.09 14.46
CA ASN A 51 29.95 -9.91 13.96
C ASN A 51 30.20 -8.42 13.68
N HIS A 52 31.28 -7.87 14.23
CA HIS A 52 31.68 -6.47 14.01
C HIS A 52 32.96 -6.41 13.17
N ILE A 53 32.81 -6.06 11.90
CA ILE A 53 33.85 -6.04 10.87
C ILE A 53 34.30 -4.59 10.66
N LYS A 54 35.60 -4.34 10.72
CA LYS A 54 36.16 -2.99 10.51
C LYS A 54 36.16 -2.66 9.03
N ILE A 55 35.60 -1.50 8.70
CA ILE A 55 35.79 -0.85 7.40
C ILE A 55 36.95 0.12 7.57
N HIS A 56 38.02 -0.11 6.83
CA HIS A 56 39.12 0.83 6.75
C HIS A 56 38.79 1.93 5.75
N ASN A 57 39.21 3.15 6.07
CA ASN A 57 39.24 4.30 5.17
C ASN A 57 40.68 4.84 5.19
N ASP A 58 41.33 4.86 4.02
CA ASP A 58 42.70 5.36 3.84
C ASP A 58 42.76 6.86 3.47
N GLY A 59 41.60 7.49 3.29
CA GLY A 59 41.44 8.90 2.91
C GLY A 59 40.84 9.07 1.51
N GLU A 60 40.96 8.06 0.64
CA GLU A 60 40.41 8.06 -0.72
C GLU A 60 39.44 6.89 -0.95
N LEU A 61 39.68 5.73 -0.34
CA LEU A 61 38.95 4.49 -0.59
C LEU A 61 38.58 3.75 0.72
N PHE A 62 37.51 2.95 0.62
CA PHE A 62 36.97 2.11 1.69
C PHE A 62 37.21 0.62 1.42
N ASP A 63 37.65 -0.15 2.42
CA ASP A 63 37.82 -1.61 2.31
C ASP A 63 37.38 -2.38 3.57
N LEU A 64 37.08 -3.67 3.41
CA LEU A 64 36.92 -4.62 4.52
C LEU A 64 38.17 -5.49 4.66
N ASN A 65 38.96 -5.26 5.71
CA ASN A 65 40.14 -6.07 6.09
C ASN A 65 41.14 -6.36 4.95
N GLY A 66 41.37 -5.41 4.02
CA GLY A 66 42.29 -5.58 2.89
C GLY A 66 41.69 -6.33 1.69
N GLY A 67 40.35 -6.40 1.59
CA GLY A 67 39.63 -6.91 0.43
C GLY A 67 39.55 -5.89 -0.72
N GLU A 68 38.45 -5.95 -1.49
CA GLU A 68 38.19 -4.97 -2.55
C GLU A 68 38.01 -3.55 -1.99
N LYS A 69 38.42 -2.55 -2.79
CA LYS A 69 38.39 -1.13 -2.45
C LYS A 69 37.26 -0.41 -3.19
N PHE A 70 36.56 0.47 -2.49
CA PHE A 70 35.37 1.17 -2.97
C PHE A 70 35.47 2.69 -2.79
N ALA A 71 34.90 3.46 -3.71
CA ALA A 71 34.92 4.93 -3.63
C ALA A 71 34.01 5.49 -2.54
N THR A 72 32.90 4.80 -2.23
CA THR A 72 32.00 5.18 -1.14
C THR A 72 31.58 3.96 -0.31
N LEU A 73 31.14 4.22 0.93
CA LEU A 73 30.47 3.22 1.77
C LEU A 73 29.21 2.61 1.11
N THR A 74 28.60 3.29 0.12
CA THR A 74 27.42 2.77 -0.59
C THR A 74 27.81 1.67 -1.55
N ASP A 75 28.84 1.91 -2.37
CA ASP A 75 29.33 0.94 -3.35
C ASP A 75 29.86 -0.31 -2.63
N LEU A 76 30.53 -0.13 -1.49
CA LEU A 76 30.97 -1.22 -0.61
C LEU A 76 29.79 -2.08 -0.13
N VAL A 77 28.75 -1.47 0.44
CA VAL A 77 27.58 -2.21 0.94
C VAL A 77 26.82 -2.88 -0.21
N GLU A 78 26.62 -2.19 -1.32
CA GLU A 78 25.91 -2.71 -2.50
C GLU A 78 26.64 -3.90 -3.13
N HIS A 79 27.97 -3.85 -3.23
CA HIS A 79 28.79 -4.99 -3.65
C HIS A 79 28.58 -6.22 -2.74
N TYR A 80 28.69 -6.06 -1.41
CA TYR A 80 28.57 -7.21 -0.50
C TYR A 80 27.13 -7.72 -0.32
N MET A 81 26.12 -6.88 -0.60
CA MET A 81 24.72 -7.34 -0.71
C MET A 81 24.47 -8.15 -2.00
N THR A 82 25.07 -7.75 -3.12
CA THR A 82 24.93 -8.48 -4.40
C THR A 82 25.79 -9.75 -4.47
N HIS A 83 26.85 -9.85 -3.64
CA HIS A 83 27.76 -10.99 -3.58
C HIS A 83 27.81 -11.65 -2.18
N PRO A 84 26.70 -12.24 -1.68
CA PRO A 84 26.54 -12.69 -0.29
C PRO A 84 27.47 -13.83 0.17
N ARG A 85 28.28 -14.42 -0.73
CA ARG A 85 29.25 -15.50 -0.41
C ARG A 85 30.70 -14.99 -0.26
N VAL A 86 30.97 -13.72 -0.55
CA VAL A 86 32.34 -13.16 -0.57
C VAL A 86 32.79 -12.76 0.84
N LEU A 87 31.93 -12.10 1.62
CA LEU A 87 32.21 -11.71 2.99
C LEU A 87 32.21 -12.93 3.92
N LYS A 88 33.22 -13.08 4.79
CA LYS A 88 33.43 -14.25 5.64
C LYS A 88 33.93 -13.89 7.05
N GLU A 89 33.55 -14.71 8.03
CA GLU A 89 34.03 -14.67 9.41
C GLU A 89 35.46 -15.25 9.53
N GLN A 90 36.14 -15.01 10.66
CA GLN A 90 37.36 -15.72 11.04
C GLN A 90 37.06 -17.23 11.15
N GLY A 91 37.54 -18.01 10.18
CA GLY A 91 37.16 -19.42 9.99
C GLY A 91 36.53 -19.74 8.64
N GLY A 92 36.24 -18.73 7.81
CA GLY A 92 35.80 -18.91 6.42
C GLY A 92 34.28 -19.10 6.22
N ILE A 93 33.49 -18.99 7.29
CA ILE A 93 32.02 -19.05 7.28
C ILE A 93 31.47 -17.81 6.56
N PRO A 94 30.60 -17.92 5.53
CA PRO A 94 30.00 -16.76 4.87
C PRO A 94 29.14 -15.90 5.81
N LEU A 95 29.25 -14.58 5.67
CA LEU A 95 28.46 -13.58 6.40
C LEU A 95 27.66 -12.74 5.39
N PRO A 96 26.47 -13.21 4.97
CA PRO A 96 25.70 -12.57 3.90
C PRO A 96 25.02 -11.28 4.38
N LEU A 97 25.12 -10.19 3.60
CA LEU A 97 24.40 -8.95 3.86
C LEU A 97 23.02 -8.99 3.18
N LEU A 98 21.98 -9.36 3.93
CA LEU A 98 20.64 -9.63 3.37
C LEU A 98 19.59 -8.58 3.73
N ILE A 99 19.70 -7.97 4.91
CA ILE A 99 18.66 -7.08 5.46
C ILE A 99 19.32 -5.86 6.11
N PRO A 100 19.27 -4.68 5.47
CA PRO A 100 19.71 -3.44 6.12
C PRO A 100 18.79 -3.09 7.28
N ILE A 101 19.35 -2.79 8.45
CA ILE A 101 18.63 -2.28 9.61
C ILE A 101 18.67 -0.75 9.58
N GLY A 102 17.51 -0.13 9.38
CA GLY A 102 17.39 1.32 9.31
C GLY A 102 17.77 2.04 10.61
N SER A 103 18.52 3.13 10.51
CA SER A 103 18.63 4.15 11.56
C SER A 103 17.30 4.90 11.65
N PRO A 104 16.77 5.15 12.86
CA PRO A 104 15.57 5.97 13.03
C PRO A 104 15.84 7.38 12.49
N GLU A 105 14.82 8.00 11.91
CA GLU A 105 14.92 9.40 11.49
C GLU A 105 15.07 10.29 12.73
N PRO A 106 15.94 11.32 12.70
CA PRO A 106 16.16 12.19 13.86
C PRO A 106 14.92 13.01 14.23
N THR A 107 13.96 13.11 13.31
CA THR A 107 12.64 13.68 13.56
C THR A 107 11.64 13.24 12.48
N ASN A 108 10.37 13.12 12.85
CA ASN A 108 9.24 12.91 11.93
C ASN A 108 8.62 14.26 11.46
N GLU A 109 9.35 15.39 11.53
CA GLU A 109 8.84 16.69 11.08
C GLU A 109 8.77 16.83 9.55
N ARG A 110 7.73 17.53 9.07
CA ARG A 110 7.50 17.70 7.63
C ARG A 110 8.54 18.59 6.94
N TRP A 111 9.29 19.42 7.66
CA TRP A 111 10.42 20.18 7.11
C TRP A 111 11.72 19.37 6.97
N PHE A 112 11.77 18.14 7.48
CA PHE A 112 12.92 17.25 7.36
C PHE A 112 12.75 16.32 6.15
N HIS A 113 13.65 16.41 5.18
CA HIS A 113 13.58 15.64 3.92
C HIS A 113 14.45 14.37 3.94
N GLY A 114 15.23 14.16 5.02
CA GLY A 114 16.18 13.05 5.13
C GLY A 114 17.25 13.11 4.05
N GLN A 115 17.41 12.02 3.31
CA GLN A 115 18.33 11.94 2.18
C GLN A 115 17.79 12.71 0.98
N MET A 116 18.45 13.83 0.70
CA MET A 116 18.22 14.76 -0.40
C MET A 116 19.56 15.39 -0.79
N SER A 117 19.83 15.53 -2.08
CA SER A 117 21.05 16.20 -2.55
C SER A 117 20.95 17.72 -2.46
N ARG A 118 22.11 18.41 -2.46
CA ARG A 118 22.18 19.87 -2.55
C ARG A 118 21.35 20.42 -3.72
N LYS A 119 21.49 19.84 -4.92
CA LYS A 119 20.80 20.30 -6.13
C LYS A 119 19.28 20.17 -6.05
N GLU A 120 18.79 19.07 -5.48
CA GLU A 120 17.35 18.86 -5.25
C GLU A 120 16.80 19.84 -4.22
N ALA A 121 17.57 20.12 -3.16
CA ALA A 121 17.20 21.07 -2.12
C ALA A 121 17.14 22.51 -2.65
N GLU A 122 18.17 22.95 -3.38
CA GLU A 122 18.23 24.25 -4.08
C GLU A 122 17.01 24.41 -5.01
N TYR A 123 16.74 23.41 -5.85
CA TYR A 123 15.60 23.41 -6.76
C TYR A 123 14.26 23.52 -6.01
N LEU A 124 14.04 22.71 -4.97
CA LEU A 124 12.78 22.73 -4.21
C LEU A 124 12.57 24.05 -3.43
N ILE A 125 13.64 24.63 -2.89
CA ILE A 125 13.61 25.91 -2.16
C ILE A 125 13.26 27.09 -3.09
N LEU A 126 13.75 27.08 -4.33
CA LEU A 126 13.47 28.13 -5.31
C LEU A 126 12.15 27.94 -6.07
N GLU A 127 11.80 26.70 -6.43
CA GLU A 127 10.59 26.37 -7.21
C GLU A 127 9.30 26.37 -6.37
N LYS A 128 9.39 25.97 -5.08
CA LYS A 128 8.22 25.88 -4.17
C LYS A 128 8.26 26.87 -3.02
N GLY A 129 9.43 27.39 -2.66
CA GLY A 129 9.59 28.32 -1.55
C GLY A 129 9.27 29.76 -1.93
N ARG A 130 9.25 30.61 -0.90
CA ARG A 130 9.27 32.08 -0.96
C ARG A 130 10.42 32.57 -0.06
N PRO A 131 10.80 33.85 -0.06
CA PRO A 131 11.73 34.38 0.94
C PRO A 131 11.32 33.99 2.37
N GLY A 132 12.28 33.44 3.11
CA GLY A 132 12.10 32.84 4.43
C GLY A 132 11.55 31.39 4.44
N SER A 133 11.37 30.74 3.29
CA SER A 133 11.09 29.30 3.23
C SER A 133 12.32 28.46 3.54
N TYR A 134 12.16 27.36 4.27
CA TYR A 134 13.28 26.52 4.72
C TYR A 134 12.99 25.01 4.65
N LEU A 135 14.06 24.21 4.58
CA LEU A 135 14.03 22.75 4.77
C LEU A 135 15.32 22.26 5.44
N VAL A 136 15.29 21.07 6.03
CA VAL A 136 16.47 20.39 6.59
C VAL A 136 16.67 19.03 5.90
N ARG A 137 17.93 18.69 5.61
CA ARG A 137 18.33 17.44 4.96
C ARG A 137 19.61 16.87 5.59
N GLU A 138 19.92 15.61 5.32
CA GLU A 138 21.22 15.02 5.66
C GLU A 138 22.38 15.69 4.88
N SER A 139 23.54 15.81 5.53
CA SER A 139 24.77 16.24 4.88
C SER A 139 25.40 15.09 4.10
N GLN A 140 25.44 15.22 2.77
CA GLN A 140 26.08 14.22 1.90
C GLN A 140 27.61 14.24 2.02
N SER A 141 28.20 15.40 2.33
CA SER A 141 29.65 15.59 2.45
C SER A 141 30.20 15.27 3.85
N ASP A 142 29.36 15.30 4.88
CA ASP A 142 29.76 15.01 6.27
C ASP A 142 28.71 14.10 6.96
N PRO A 143 28.82 12.77 6.79
CA PRO A 143 27.78 11.83 7.22
C PRO A 143 27.49 11.88 8.72
N GLY A 144 26.21 12.07 9.08
CA GLY A 144 25.74 12.23 10.46
C GLY A 144 25.50 13.69 10.87
N ASN A 145 25.96 14.65 10.08
CA ASN A 145 25.56 16.06 10.19
C ASN A 145 24.41 16.37 9.21
N TYR A 146 23.78 17.53 9.35
CA TYR A 146 22.61 17.96 8.60
C TYR A 146 22.84 19.34 7.97
N VAL A 147 22.00 19.72 7.01
CA VAL A 147 22.05 21.04 6.37
C VAL A 147 20.66 21.66 6.40
N LEU A 148 20.57 22.85 6.99
CA LEU A 148 19.42 23.75 6.89
C LEU A 148 19.58 24.58 5.62
N THR A 149 18.63 24.45 4.69
CA THR A 149 18.59 25.16 3.40
C THR A 149 17.46 26.18 3.46
N VAL A 150 17.74 27.46 3.19
CA VAL A 150 16.78 28.57 3.34
C VAL A 150 16.76 29.45 2.08
N ASN A 151 15.57 29.87 1.64
CA ASN A 151 15.41 30.96 0.68
C ASN A 151 15.62 32.30 1.41
N VAL A 152 16.70 33.02 1.05
CA VAL A 152 16.99 34.38 1.51
C VAL A 152 16.98 35.28 0.27
N ASP A 153 15.92 36.06 0.10
CA ASP A 153 15.70 36.97 -1.03
C ASP A 153 15.95 36.32 -2.41
N ASP A 154 15.27 35.18 -2.63
CA ASP A 154 15.33 34.34 -3.83
C ASP A 154 16.73 33.77 -4.15
N LYS A 155 17.58 33.67 -3.14
CA LYS A 155 18.86 32.95 -3.14
C LYS A 155 18.85 31.84 -2.11
N VAL A 156 19.65 30.80 -2.34
CA VAL A 156 19.78 29.69 -1.40
C VAL A 156 20.92 29.97 -0.42
N SER A 157 20.61 29.91 0.88
CA SER A 157 21.60 29.87 1.96
C SER A 157 21.63 28.47 2.58
N GLU A 158 22.83 27.89 2.75
CA GLU A 158 23.05 26.58 3.35
C GLU A 158 23.82 26.71 4.67
N ILE A 159 23.23 26.20 5.76
CA ILE A 159 23.78 26.26 7.11
C ILE A 159 24.03 24.83 7.59
N LEU A 160 25.27 24.53 7.95
CA LEU A 160 25.64 23.21 8.48
C LEU A 160 25.15 23.08 9.93
N ILE A 161 24.27 22.11 10.18
CA ILE A 161 23.90 21.67 11.52
C ILE A 161 24.81 20.49 11.89
N ARG A 162 25.67 20.68 12.89
CA ARG A 162 26.53 19.63 13.44
C ARG A 162 25.76 18.81 14.46
N CYS A 163 26.01 17.50 14.49
CA CYS A 163 25.52 16.58 15.51
C CYS A 163 26.71 15.94 16.23
N ASN A 164 26.90 16.32 17.50
CA ASN A 164 28.05 15.89 18.30
C ASN A 164 27.79 14.57 19.07
N GLY A 165 26.71 13.85 18.73
CA GLY A 165 26.30 12.56 19.32
C GLY A 165 25.07 12.63 20.20
N GLU A 166 24.97 13.68 21.03
CA GLU A 166 23.81 13.94 21.91
C GLU A 166 23.16 15.30 21.68
N LYS A 167 23.81 16.19 20.92
CA LYS A 167 23.39 17.57 20.71
C LYS A 167 23.63 18.08 19.30
N TYR A 168 22.86 19.11 18.94
CA TYR A 168 22.83 19.78 17.65
C TYR A 168 23.23 21.24 17.79
N ASP A 169 24.08 21.75 16.88
CA ASP A 169 24.53 23.15 16.85
C ASP A 169 24.79 23.62 15.41
N ILE A 170 24.90 24.93 15.15
CA ILE A 170 25.10 25.50 13.79
C ILE A 170 26.53 26.06 13.53
N GLY A 171 27.52 25.64 14.31
CA GLY A 171 28.90 26.15 14.24
C GLY A 171 29.36 26.88 15.51
N GLY A 172 28.42 27.44 16.27
CA GLY A 172 28.65 28.10 17.56
C GLY A 172 27.34 28.66 18.14
N GLY A 173 27.39 29.15 19.39
CA GLY A 173 26.21 29.58 20.13
C GLY A 173 25.62 28.47 21.00
N GLU A 174 24.30 28.42 21.10
CA GLU A 174 23.55 27.44 21.90
C GLU A 174 23.62 26.02 21.30
N GLU A 175 23.58 25.01 22.18
CA GLU A 175 23.49 23.59 21.80
C GLU A 175 22.11 23.02 22.17
N PHE A 176 21.50 22.25 21.26
CA PHE A 176 20.14 21.74 21.40
C PHE A 176 20.09 20.21 21.53
N LEU A 177 19.14 19.68 22.29
CA LEU A 177 18.97 18.22 22.46
C LEU A 177 18.31 17.54 21.25
N SER A 178 17.58 18.29 20.42
CA SER A 178 16.94 17.78 19.21
C SER A 178 16.99 18.79 18.06
N LEU A 179 16.86 18.30 16.82
CA LEU A 179 16.66 19.17 15.66
C LEU A 179 15.37 20.00 15.80
N ASN A 180 14.34 19.49 16.47
CA ASN A 180 13.10 20.23 16.72
C ASN A 180 13.33 21.46 17.60
N ASP A 181 14.12 21.33 18.67
CA ASP A 181 14.44 22.43 19.58
C ASP A 181 15.31 23.50 18.88
N LEU A 182 16.31 23.05 18.11
CA LEU A 182 17.16 23.92 17.28
C LEU A 182 16.30 24.73 16.29
N MET A 183 15.46 24.06 15.50
CA MET A 183 14.63 24.72 14.49
C MET A 183 13.59 25.65 15.13
N LYS A 184 13.02 25.27 16.27
CA LYS A 184 12.11 26.12 17.03
C LYS A 184 12.83 27.37 17.55
N PHE A 185 14.02 27.24 18.12
CA PHE A 185 14.80 28.38 18.60
C PHE A 185 15.09 29.38 17.48
N TYR A 186 15.62 28.93 16.34
CA TYR A 186 15.96 29.80 15.21
C TYR A 186 14.74 30.32 14.42
N SER A 187 13.54 29.76 14.63
CA SER A 187 12.29 30.37 14.13
C SER A 187 11.86 31.62 14.90
N PHE A 188 12.27 31.76 16.17
CA PHE A 188 12.03 32.96 16.97
C PHE A 188 13.24 33.90 17.04
N ASN A 189 14.45 33.38 16.79
CA ASN A 189 15.71 34.11 16.84
C ASN A 189 16.40 34.01 15.47
N PRO A 190 16.13 34.92 14.52
CA PRO A 190 16.73 34.90 13.19
C PRO A 190 18.26 34.90 13.24
N MET A 191 18.89 34.15 12.34
CA MET A 191 20.35 34.10 12.22
C MET A 191 20.85 35.28 11.37
N VAL A 192 22.14 35.59 11.45
CA VAL A 192 22.79 36.57 10.56
C VAL A 192 23.96 35.89 9.87
N ASP A 193 24.06 36.02 8.55
CA ASP A 193 25.15 35.41 7.78
C ASP A 193 26.43 36.27 7.77
N GLN A 194 27.48 35.75 7.12
CA GLN A 194 28.78 36.43 7.03
C GLN A 194 28.74 37.73 6.21
N THR A 195 27.68 37.97 5.44
CA THR A 195 27.46 39.19 4.66
C THR A 195 26.62 40.23 5.41
N GLY A 196 26.06 39.86 6.56
CA GLY A 196 25.15 40.69 7.36
C GLY A 196 23.67 40.51 7.00
N SER A 197 23.32 39.57 6.12
CA SER A 197 21.93 39.27 5.77
C SER A 197 21.24 38.47 6.88
N VAL A 198 20.00 38.86 7.20
CA VAL A 198 19.21 38.21 8.26
C VAL A 198 18.43 37.03 7.68
N ILE A 199 18.68 35.84 8.23
CA ILE A 199 18.05 34.59 7.82
C ILE A 199 16.84 34.32 8.71
N HIS A 200 15.65 34.52 8.16
CA HIS A 200 14.38 34.23 8.82
C HIS A 200 13.86 32.83 8.45
N LEU A 201 13.44 32.05 9.44
CA LEU A 201 12.78 30.75 9.23
C LEU A 201 11.27 30.92 9.32
N ILE A 202 10.65 31.36 8.21
CA ILE A 202 9.23 31.77 8.16
C ILE A 202 8.30 30.59 7.84
N SER A 203 8.64 29.77 6.84
CA SER A 203 7.75 28.70 6.36
C SER A 203 8.49 27.41 5.96
N PRO A 204 8.01 26.23 6.39
CA PRO A 204 8.63 24.98 5.98
C PRO A 204 8.25 24.61 4.54
N VAL A 205 9.23 24.20 3.73
CA VAL A 205 8.98 23.44 2.49
C VAL A 205 8.75 21.99 2.91
N ASN A 206 7.50 21.55 2.93
CA ASN A 206 7.13 20.24 3.48
C ASN A 206 7.46 19.07 2.54
N VAL A 207 7.85 17.93 3.13
CA VAL A 207 7.99 16.63 2.46
C VAL A 207 6.70 15.81 2.60
N THR A 208 6.23 15.20 1.51
CA THR A 208 5.08 14.27 1.50
C THR A 208 5.47 12.80 1.64
N ARG A 209 6.74 12.49 1.34
CA ARG A 209 7.35 11.20 1.66
C ARG A 209 7.30 10.92 3.17
N ILE A 210 7.05 9.67 3.52
CA ILE A 210 6.99 9.15 4.89
C ILE A 210 7.61 7.75 4.98
N SER A 211 8.35 7.50 6.07
CA SER A 211 8.56 6.15 6.56
C SER A 211 7.24 5.56 7.06
N ILE A 212 6.97 4.29 6.75
CA ILE A 212 5.77 3.58 7.25
C ILE A 212 5.71 3.54 8.78
N ALA A 213 6.86 3.42 9.46
CA ALA A 213 6.90 3.49 10.92
C ALA A 213 6.37 4.83 11.49
N GLY A 214 6.49 5.92 10.72
CA GLY A 214 6.00 7.26 11.07
C GLY A 214 4.57 7.59 10.61
N ILE A 215 3.80 6.62 10.09
CA ILE A 215 2.44 6.88 9.57
C ILE A 215 1.49 7.46 10.64
N VAL A 216 1.56 6.96 11.87
CA VAL A 216 0.74 7.41 13.00
C VAL A 216 1.00 8.90 13.27
N ASP A 217 2.27 9.28 13.40
CA ASP A 217 2.71 10.65 13.63
C ASP A 217 2.34 11.56 12.47
N ARG A 218 2.50 11.10 11.22
CA ARG A 218 2.08 11.89 10.05
C ARG A 218 0.59 12.16 10.06
N VAL A 219 -0.25 11.16 10.33
CA VAL A 219 -1.69 11.32 10.45
C VAL A 219 -2.04 12.30 11.58
N PHE A 220 -1.38 12.18 12.74
CA PHE A 220 -1.57 13.11 13.86
C PHE A 220 -1.21 14.55 13.48
N LYS A 221 -0.05 14.76 12.85
CA LYS A 221 0.42 16.09 12.42
C LYS A 221 -0.52 16.70 11.38
N LEU A 222 -0.89 15.97 10.31
CA LEU A 222 -1.78 16.49 9.27
C LEU A 222 -3.19 16.86 9.79
N LYS A 223 -3.69 16.17 10.84
CA LYS A 223 -4.95 16.55 11.51
C LYS A 223 -4.84 17.83 12.35
N HIS A 224 -3.73 18.04 13.07
CA HIS A 224 -3.60 19.10 14.08
C HIS A 224 -2.80 20.33 13.62
N GLN A 225 -2.11 20.25 12.49
CA GLN A 225 -1.36 21.36 11.92
C GLN A 225 -2.30 22.48 11.47
N LYS A 226 -2.20 23.63 12.15
CA LYS A 226 -2.93 24.86 11.84
C LYS A 226 -1.95 25.90 11.30
N TYR A 227 -2.19 26.39 10.09
CA TYR A 227 -1.40 27.46 9.51
C TYR A 227 -1.93 28.84 9.95
N GLN A 228 -1.05 29.68 10.50
CA GLN A 228 -1.40 31.06 10.86
C GLN A 228 -1.58 31.99 9.66
N HIS A 229 -1.06 31.60 8.49
CA HIS A 229 -0.94 32.46 7.30
C HIS A 229 -2.04 32.27 6.24
N TYR A 230 -2.92 31.28 6.40
CA TYR A 230 -4.11 31.11 5.57
C TYR A 230 -5.35 31.56 6.34
N SER A 231 -6.08 32.53 5.79
CA SER A 231 -7.39 32.93 6.31
C SER A 231 -8.38 31.77 6.20
N ILE A 232 -8.86 31.31 7.35
CA ILE A 232 -9.83 30.20 7.56
C ILE A 232 -9.23 28.79 7.45
N GLY A 233 -8.71 28.28 8.57
CA GLY A 233 -9.14 26.97 9.12
C GLY A 233 -8.71 25.66 8.43
N THR A 234 -7.97 25.68 7.33
CA THR A 234 -7.56 24.46 6.61
C THR A 234 -6.39 23.74 7.26
N GLY A 235 -6.51 22.43 7.47
CA GLY A 235 -5.49 21.57 8.09
C GLY A 235 -4.37 21.13 7.13
N GLY A 236 -3.42 20.34 7.63
CA GLY A 236 -2.30 19.83 6.83
C GLY A 236 -2.73 18.88 5.69
N PHE A 237 -3.85 18.16 5.83
CA PHE A 237 -4.40 17.37 4.72
C PHE A 237 -4.86 18.23 3.56
N TRP A 238 -5.55 19.34 3.83
CA TRP A 238 -5.96 20.30 2.80
C TRP A 238 -4.76 20.89 2.07
N GLU A 239 -3.68 21.27 2.76
CA GLU A 239 -2.45 21.77 2.13
C GLU A 239 -1.85 20.76 1.15
N GLU A 240 -1.66 19.49 1.57
CA GLU A 240 -1.16 18.47 0.65
C GLU A 240 -2.13 18.18 -0.52
N PHE A 241 -3.44 18.26 -0.27
CA PHE A 241 -4.46 18.00 -1.28
C PHE A 241 -4.60 19.16 -2.28
N ASP A 242 -4.52 20.42 -1.83
CA ASP A 242 -4.65 21.59 -2.69
C ASP A 242 -3.49 21.69 -3.70
N VAL A 243 -2.28 21.30 -3.31
CA VAL A 243 -1.14 21.17 -4.24
C VAL A 243 -1.44 20.18 -5.38
N LEU A 244 -2.19 19.09 -5.14
CA LEU A 244 -2.65 18.19 -6.22
C LEU A 244 -3.63 18.89 -7.16
N GLN A 245 -4.51 19.74 -6.63
CA GLN A 245 -5.45 20.54 -7.42
C GLN A 245 -4.72 21.59 -8.27
N GLN A 246 -3.73 22.28 -7.71
CA GLN A 246 -2.88 23.25 -8.42
C GLN A 246 -2.02 22.61 -9.51
N TRP A 247 -1.59 21.36 -9.34
CA TRP A 247 -0.89 20.63 -10.40
C TRP A 247 -1.83 20.16 -11.52
N GLU A 248 -3.10 19.92 -11.23
CA GLU A 248 -4.06 19.48 -12.24
C GLU A 248 -4.48 20.60 -13.20
N THR A 249 -4.44 21.87 -12.78
CA THR A 249 -4.66 23.02 -13.66
C THR A 249 -3.51 23.29 -14.63
N LYS A 250 -2.31 22.75 -14.38
CA LYS A 250 -1.09 22.90 -15.20
C LYS A 250 -0.86 21.74 -16.18
N ARG A 251 -1.86 20.91 -16.47
CA ARG A 251 -1.69 19.67 -17.27
C ARG A 251 -2.28 19.75 -18.67
N ASP A 252 -1.44 19.51 -19.66
CA ASP A 252 -1.75 19.52 -21.10
C ASP A 252 -2.42 18.22 -21.62
N GLY A 253 -3.24 17.56 -20.79
CA GLY A 253 -3.93 16.33 -21.18
C GLY A 253 -5.21 16.61 -21.98
N THR A 254 -5.20 16.29 -23.28
CA THR A 254 -6.37 16.42 -24.17
C THR A 254 -7.49 15.43 -23.79
N LYS A 255 -8.74 15.79 -24.09
CA LYS A 255 -9.95 14.98 -23.83
C LYS A 255 -10.91 15.02 -25.03
N ASP A 256 -10.36 15.29 -26.20
CA ASP A 256 -11.07 15.77 -27.38
C ASP A 256 -12.00 14.68 -27.92
N ILE A 257 -11.57 13.42 -27.85
CA ILE A 257 -12.40 12.27 -28.24
C ILE A 257 -13.64 12.16 -27.34
N GLY A 258 -13.52 12.48 -26.06
CA GLY A 258 -14.64 12.49 -25.12
C GLY A 258 -15.65 13.63 -25.38
N PHE A 259 -15.24 14.70 -26.04
CA PHE A 259 -16.08 15.85 -26.40
C PHE A 259 -16.83 15.71 -27.72
N LEU A 260 -16.45 14.76 -28.59
CA LEU A 260 -17.13 14.48 -29.87
C LEU A 260 -18.64 14.23 -29.67
N ASP A 261 -19.46 14.73 -30.58
CA ASP A 261 -20.93 14.73 -30.47
C ASP A 261 -21.50 13.32 -30.27
N GLU A 262 -20.94 12.33 -30.96
CA GLU A 262 -21.39 10.94 -30.95
C GLU A 262 -21.02 10.23 -29.64
N ASN A 263 -19.98 10.72 -28.95
CA ASN A 263 -19.51 10.22 -27.67
C ASN A 263 -20.20 10.88 -26.47
N LYS A 264 -20.84 12.05 -26.62
CA LYS A 264 -21.53 12.76 -25.53
C LYS A 264 -22.54 11.87 -24.78
N SER A 265 -23.30 11.06 -25.51
CA SER A 265 -24.30 10.15 -24.94
C SER A 265 -23.70 8.94 -24.19
N LYS A 266 -22.41 8.65 -24.39
CA LYS A 266 -21.67 7.57 -23.70
C LYS A 266 -21.03 8.04 -22.38
N ASN A 267 -21.15 9.33 -22.03
CA ASN A 267 -20.57 9.91 -20.81
C ASN A 267 -21.64 10.10 -19.73
N ARG A 268 -21.47 9.48 -18.55
CA ARG A 268 -22.40 9.63 -17.42
C ARG A 268 -22.42 11.07 -16.86
N TYR A 269 -21.31 11.78 -17.00
CA TYR A 269 -21.19 13.20 -16.66
C TYR A 269 -20.47 13.94 -17.78
N ARG A 270 -21.10 15.01 -18.31
CA ARG A 270 -20.63 15.76 -19.49
C ARG A 270 -19.18 16.28 -19.38
N ASN A 271 -18.70 16.55 -18.17
CA ASN A 271 -17.40 17.14 -17.87
C ASN A 271 -16.38 16.16 -17.27
N ILE A 272 -16.73 14.88 -17.09
CA ILE A 272 -15.81 13.85 -16.57
C ILE A 272 -15.48 12.90 -17.72
N LEU A 273 -14.42 13.25 -18.44
CA LEU A 273 -13.97 12.60 -19.67
C LEU A 273 -12.60 11.95 -19.47
N PRO A 274 -12.31 10.84 -20.19
CA PRO A 274 -10.98 10.24 -20.18
C PRO A 274 -9.97 11.19 -20.84
N TYR A 275 -8.69 11.11 -20.45
CA TYR A 275 -7.62 11.66 -21.28
C TYR A 275 -7.43 10.81 -22.53
N ASP A 276 -7.14 11.44 -23.68
CA ASP A 276 -7.07 10.73 -24.96
C ASP A 276 -5.87 9.77 -25.04
N HIS A 277 -4.72 10.15 -24.50
CA HIS A 277 -3.46 9.37 -24.59
C HIS A 277 -3.52 8.02 -23.85
N SER A 278 -4.43 7.88 -22.88
CA SER A 278 -4.57 6.71 -22.00
C SER A 278 -5.96 6.09 -22.08
N ARG A 279 -6.86 6.58 -22.95
CA ARG A 279 -8.22 6.05 -23.07
C ARG A 279 -8.18 4.60 -23.56
N ILE A 280 -9.15 3.80 -23.15
CA ILE A 280 -9.40 2.52 -23.82
C ILE A 280 -9.97 2.80 -25.21
N VAL A 281 -9.30 2.28 -26.24
CA VAL A 281 -9.79 2.25 -27.62
C VAL A 281 -10.43 0.89 -27.85
N LEU A 282 -11.75 0.85 -28.12
CA LEU A 282 -12.44 -0.40 -28.43
C LEU A 282 -12.01 -0.89 -29.81
N ARG A 283 -11.52 -2.13 -29.87
CA ARG A 283 -10.99 -2.79 -31.06
C ARG A 283 -12.09 -3.56 -31.79
N ASN A 284 -11.89 -3.88 -33.07
CA ASN A 284 -12.85 -4.63 -33.89
C ASN A 284 -14.27 -3.99 -33.88
N CYS A 285 -14.34 -2.68 -34.07
CA CYS A 285 -15.58 -1.91 -34.22
C CYS A 285 -15.92 -1.70 -35.70
N ASP A 286 -17.18 -1.40 -36.00
CA ASP A 286 -17.57 -0.96 -37.34
C ASP A 286 -17.08 0.48 -37.56
N LYS A 287 -16.12 0.64 -38.48
CA LYS A 287 -15.52 1.95 -38.81
C LYS A 287 -16.54 2.92 -39.42
N ASN A 288 -17.68 2.44 -39.90
CA ASN A 288 -18.76 3.27 -40.43
C ASN A 288 -19.66 3.85 -39.33
N ILE A 289 -19.50 3.43 -38.07
CA ILE A 289 -20.23 3.95 -36.92
C ILE A 289 -19.31 4.89 -36.14
N PRO A 290 -19.52 6.21 -36.19
CA PRO A 290 -18.77 7.18 -35.39
C PRO A 290 -18.88 6.89 -33.88
N GLY A 291 -17.79 7.14 -33.13
CA GLY A 291 -17.74 6.87 -31.69
C GLY A 291 -17.80 5.38 -31.29
N SER A 292 -17.75 4.46 -32.25
CA SER A 292 -17.80 3.01 -31.96
C SER A 292 -16.54 2.49 -31.25
N ASP A 293 -15.41 3.20 -31.34
CA ASP A 293 -14.17 2.91 -30.63
C ASP A 293 -14.11 3.49 -29.20
N TYR A 294 -15.14 4.24 -28.78
CA TYR A 294 -15.12 5.00 -27.52
C TYR A 294 -15.81 4.29 -26.36
N ILE A 295 -15.14 4.30 -25.22
CA ILE A 295 -15.69 4.08 -23.88
C ILE A 295 -15.04 5.07 -22.90
N ASN A 296 -15.79 5.56 -21.91
CA ASN A 296 -15.25 6.46 -20.88
C ASN A 296 -14.46 5.66 -19.82
N ALA A 297 -13.27 5.21 -20.22
CA ALA A 297 -12.32 4.45 -19.41
C ALA A 297 -10.87 4.83 -19.76
N ASN A 298 -9.97 4.72 -18.80
CA ASN A 298 -8.53 4.87 -18.99
C ASN A 298 -7.78 3.64 -18.48
N ILE A 299 -6.72 3.26 -19.17
CA ILE A 299 -5.72 2.33 -18.64
C ILE A 299 -4.71 3.09 -17.79
N ILE A 300 -4.37 2.55 -16.63
CA ILE A 300 -3.25 2.99 -15.80
C ILE A 300 -2.19 1.90 -15.90
N LYS A 301 -1.08 2.23 -16.57
CA LYS A 301 0.14 1.42 -16.63
C LYS A 301 1.27 2.28 -16.12
N LEU A 302 1.67 2.08 -14.87
CA LEU A 302 2.79 2.83 -14.30
C LEU A 302 4.10 2.21 -14.78
N ASP A 303 5.14 3.02 -15.00
CA ASP A 303 6.46 2.46 -15.31
C ASP A 303 6.99 1.70 -14.08
N PRO A 304 7.70 0.57 -14.26
CA PRO A 304 8.20 -0.23 -13.13
C PRO A 304 9.15 0.49 -12.17
N PHE A 305 9.66 1.67 -12.56
CA PHE A 305 10.54 2.54 -11.77
C PHE A 305 9.82 3.74 -11.15
N ALA A 306 8.55 4.02 -11.52
CA ALA A 306 7.89 5.28 -11.19
C ALA A 306 7.56 5.45 -9.69
N LEU A 307 7.27 4.32 -9.02
CA LEU A 307 7.03 4.24 -7.56
C LEU A 307 8.25 3.74 -6.78
N ALA A 308 9.07 2.89 -7.38
CA ALA A 308 10.22 2.23 -6.75
C ALA A 308 11.09 1.52 -7.80
N GLU A 309 12.39 1.38 -7.57
CA GLU A 309 13.24 0.51 -8.41
C GLU A 309 12.71 -0.94 -8.43
N ASN A 310 12.69 -1.55 -9.62
CA ASN A 310 12.27 -2.94 -9.88
C ASN A 310 10.86 -3.32 -9.38
N TYR A 311 9.91 -2.39 -9.39
CA TYR A 311 8.54 -2.65 -8.95
C TYR A 311 7.62 -2.93 -10.16
N GLU A 312 7.37 -4.21 -10.46
CA GLU A 312 6.35 -4.57 -11.48
C GLU A 312 4.96 -4.10 -11.03
N THR A 313 4.49 -2.98 -11.57
CA THR A 313 3.24 -2.35 -11.16
C THR A 313 2.06 -3.15 -11.69
N ARG A 314 1.01 -3.33 -10.87
CA ARG A 314 -0.28 -3.78 -11.39
C ARG A 314 -0.84 -2.77 -12.40
N ASN A 315 -1.41 -3.27 -13.48
CA ASN A 315 -2.18 -2.49 -14.44
C ASN A 315 -3.64 -2.38 -14.00
N TYR A 316 -4.28 -1.23 -14.21
CA TYR A 316 -5.68 -1.00 -13.86
C TYR A 316 -6.46 -0.43 -15.03
N ILE A 317 -7.73 -0.78 -15.15
CA ILE A 317 -8.70 -0.04 -15.98
C ILE A 317 -9.59 0.75 -15.03
N VAL A 318 -9.61 2.07 -15.15
CA VAL A 318 -10.51 2.94 -14.37
C VAL A 318 -11.62 3.47 -15.28
N THR A 319 -12.88 3.21 -14.92
CA THR A 319 -14.05 3.50 -15.77
C THR A 319 -15.24 4.03 -14.98
N GLN A 320 -16.18 4.68 -15.67
CA GLN A 320 -17.46 5.09 -15.10
C GLN A 320 -18.40 3.90 -14.84
N GLY A 321 -19.45 4.11 -14.06
CA GLY A 321 -20.56 3.16 -13.94
C GLY A 321 -21.36 3.11 -15.23
N CYS A 322 -21.55 1.91 -15.77
CA CYS A 322 -22.21 1.65 -17.06
C CYS A 322 -23.53 2.42 -17.22
N LEU A 323 -23.77 2.96 -18.41
CA LEU A 323 -25.07 3.46 -18.87
C LEU A 323 -25.76 2.37 -19.71
N HIS A 324 -27.07 2.48 -19.94
CA HIS A 324 -27.82 1.49 -20.74
C HIS A 324 -27.22 1.28 -22.15
N ASN A 325 -26.77 2.35 -22.79
CA ASN A 325 -26.14 2.34 -24.11
C ASN A 325 -24.65 1.93 -24.10
N THR A 326 -24.00 1.79 -22.93
CA THR A 326 -22.57 1.43 -22.84
C THR A 326 -22.33 0.04 -22.24
N ILE A 327 -23.36 -0.77 -22.00
CA ILE A 327 -23.20 -2.14 -21.43
C ILE A 327 -22.39 -3.03 -22.38
N ASN A 328 -22.70 -2.99 -23.67
CA ASN A 328 -22.01 -3.78 -24.69
C ASN A 328 -20.54 -3.33 -24.84
N ASP A 329 -20.31 -2.01 -24.82
CA ASP A 329 -18.97 -1.40 -24.85
C ASP A 329 -18.14 -1.82 -23.63
N PHE A 330 -18.76 -1.90 -22.44
CA PHE A 330 -18.11 -2.36 -21.21
C PHE A 330 -17.67 -3.83 -21.31
N TRP A 331 -18.55 -4.75 -21.69
CA TRP A 331 -18.16 -6.16 -21.83
C TRP A 331 -17.10 -6.35 -22.93
N LYS A 332 -17.18 -5.56 -24.01
CA LYS A 332 -16.17 -5.54 -25.06
C LYS A 332 -14.80 -5.11 -24.54
N MET A 333 -14.74 -4.09 -23.69
CA MET A 333 -13.53 -3.68 -22.97
C MET A 333 -12.98 -4.81 -22.10
N ILE A 334 -13.82 -5.43 -21.25
CA ILE A 334 -13.42 -6.54 -20.37
C ILE A 334 -12.78 -7.69 -21.18
N TRP A 335 -13.39 -8.07 -22.31
CA TRP A 335 -12.88 -9.14 -23.17
C TRP A 335 -11.58 -8.75 -23.90
N GLN A 336 -11.48 -7.55 -24.47
CA GLN A 336 -10.32 -7.18 -25.29
C GLN A 336 -9.04 -6.93 -24.48
N GLU A 337 -9.18 -6.43 -23.26
CA GLU A 337 -8.05 -6.18 -22.34
C GLU A 337 -7.76 -7.40 -21.45
N ASP A 338 -8.55 -8.48 -21.60
CA ASP A 338 -8.49 -9.70 -20.80
C ASP A 338 -8.52 -9.48 -19.28
N SER A 339 -9.33 -8.51 -18.84
CA SER A 339 -9.55 -8.16 -17.43
C SER A 339 -10.33 -9.28 -16.73
N ARG A 340 -9.70 -10.00 -15.79
CA ARG A 340 -10.33 -11.14 -15.10
C ARG A 340 -11.03 -10.78 -13.79
N VAL A 341 -10.75 -9.61 -13.23
CA VAL A 341 -11.37 -9.13 -11.98
C VAL A 341 -11.96 -7.73 -12.19
N ILE A 342 -13.18 -7.53 -11.69
CA ILE A 342 -13.93 -6.27 -11.73
C ILE A 342 -14.28 -5.85 -10.31
N VAL A 343 -13.97 -4.61 -9.94
CA VAL A 343 -14.28 -4.02 -8.63
C VAL A 343 -15.29 -2.89 -8.82
N MET A 344 -16.50 -3.08 -8.26
CA MET A 344 -17.61 -2.14 -8.33
C MET A 344 -17.84 -1.52 -6.95
N ILE A 345 -17.52 -0.23 -6.78
CA ILE A 345 -17.50 0.49 -5.50
C ILE A 345 -18.64 1.53 -5.43
N THR A 346 -19.87 1.08 -5.73
CA THR A 346 -21.09 1.91 -5.71
C THR A 346 -22.32 1.00 -5.74
N LYS A 347 -23.42 1.43 -5.13
CA LYS A 347 -24.72 0.78 -5.33
C LYS A 347 -25.25 1.14 -6.73
N LEU A 348 -26.21 0.37 -7.26
CA LEU A 348 -26.87 0.74 -8.54
C LEU A 348 -27.56 2.11 -8.44
N PHE A 349 -28.20 2.38 -7.30
CA PHE A 349 -28.85 3.65 -6.96
C PHE A 349 -28.37 4.13 -5.58
N GLU A 350 -28.15 5.43 -5.45
CA GLU A 350 -27.79 6.12 -4.19
C GLU A 350 -28.61 7.43 -4.15
N LYS A 351 -29.37 7.65 -3.06
CA LYS A 351 -30.42 8.70 -2.96
C LYS A 351 -31.30 8.82 -4.21
N SER A 352 -31.83 7.69 -4.69
CA SER A 352 -32.65 7.57 -5.91
C SER A 352 -31.99 8.01 -7.23
N LYS A 353 -30.69 8.37 -7.22
CA LYS A 353 -29.93 8.67 -8.43
C LYS A 353 -29.19 7.42 -8.87
N GLU A 354 -29.40 7.02 -10.13
CA GLU A 354 -28.66 5.90 -10.70
C GLU A 354 -27.15 6.25 -10.80
N LYS A 355 -26.32 5.36 -10.28
CA LYS A 355 -24.86 5.44 -10.33
C LYS A 355 -24.26 4.47 -11.34
N CYS A 356 -24.92 3.34 -11.57
CA CYS A 356 -24.52 2.32 -12.53
C CYS A 356 -25.75 1.48 -12.90
N VAL A 357 -25.96 1.17 -14.18
CA VAL A 357 -26.95 0.17 -14.60
C VAL A 357 -26.48 -1.24 -14.20
N LYS A 358 -27.41 -2.19 -14.03
CA LYS A 358 -27.07 -3.60 -13.87
C LYS A 358 -26.57 -4.16 -15.21
N TYR A 359 -25.27 -4.42 -15.31
CA TYR A 359 -24.62 -4.94 -16.52
C TYR A 359 -24.41 -6.46 -16.53
N TRP A 360 -24.98 -7.20 -15.58
CA TRP A 360 -24.86 -8.66 -15.46
C TRP A 360 -26.23 -9.35 -15.40
N PRO A 361 -26.33 -10.64 -15.79
CA PRO A 361 -27.56 -11.42 -15.64
C PRO A 361 -27.75 -11.91 -14.20
N ASP A 362 -28.96 -12.33 -13.85
CA ASP A 362 -29.26 -12.98 -12.57
C ASP A 362 -28.62 -14.36 -12.45
N LEU A 363 -28.51 -14.87 -11.22
CA LEU A 363 -27.86 -16.16 -10.94
C LEU A 363 -28.46 -17.30 -11.78
N GLY A 364 -27.60 -18.10 -12.42
CA GLY A 364 -27.99 -19.18 -13.32
C GLY A 364 -28.51 -18.73 -14.68
N GLN A 365 -28.67 -17.42 -14.92
CA GLN A 365 -29.11 -16.89 -16.21
C GLN A 365 -27.93 -16.48 -17.11
N THR A 366 -28.19 -16.59 -18.41
CA THR A 366 -27.32 -16.11 -19.48
C THR A 366 -27.94 -14.86 -20.11
N ARG A 367 -27.11 -13.85 -20.45
CA ARG A 367 -27.51 -12.73 -21.31
C ARG A 367 -26.42 -12.42 -22.33
N GLU A 368 -26.83 -12.03 -23.53
CA GLU A 368 -25.93 -11.54 -24.58
C GLU A 368 -25.76 -10.02 -24.50
N TYR A 369 -24.52 -9.57 -24.65
CA TYR A 369 -24.12 -8.17 -24.69
C TYR A 369 -23.30 -7.93 -25.97
N GLY A 370 -23.99 -7.62 -27.06
CA GLY A 370 -23.38 -7.56 -28.40
C GLY A 370 -22.99 -8.94 -28.90
N LYS A 371 -21.68 -9.23 -28.94
CA LYS A 371 -21.13 -10.55 -29.36
C LYS A 371 -20.66 -11.42 -28.19
N ILE A 372 -20.80 -10.93 -26.95
CA ILE A 372 -20.31 -11.61 -25.75
C ILE A 372 -21.50 -12.17 -25.01
N THR A 373 -21.52 -13.49 -24.85
CA THR A 373 -22.48 -14.20 -24.01
C THR A 373 -21.91 -14.23 -22.59
N VAL A 374 -22.71 -13.85 -21.59
CA VAL A 374 -22.32 -13.82 -20.17
C VAL A 374 -23.29 -14.70 -19.39
N LEU A 375 -22.78 -15.69 -18.67
CA LEU A 375 -23.51 -16.56 -17.75
C LEU A 375 -23.08 -16.26 -16.31
N ASN A 376 -24.03 -16.06 -15.40
CA ASN A 376 -23.76 -15.91 -13.96
C ASN A 376 -23.76 -17.30 -13.28
N LEU A 377 -22.56 -17.80 -12.96
CA LEU A 377 -22.34 -19.12 -12.36
C LEU A 377 -22.55 -19.14 -10.84
N GLY A 378 -22.48 -18.00 -10.15
CA GLY A 378 -22.48 -17.96 -8.69
C GLY A 378 -22.48 -16.54 -8.15
N GLU A 379 -23.29 -16.29 -7.11
CA GLU A 379 -23.21 -15.10 -6.27
C GLU A 379 -22.92 -15.51 -4.83
N TYR A 380 -21.90 -14.90 -4.23
CA TYR A 380 -21.44 -15.18 -2.87
C TYR A 380 -21.47 -13.89 -2.06
N ALA A 381 -22.32 -13.85 -1.03
CA ALA A 381 -22.32 -12.75 -0.08
C ALA A 381 -21.12 -12.90 0.88
N HIS A 382 -20.35 -11.83 1.00
CA HIS A 382 -19.27 -11.70 1.97
C HIS A 382 -19.72 -10.77 3.11
N GLN A 383 -18.89 -10.61 4.13
CA GLN A 383 -19.12 -9.64 5.20
C GLN A 383 -19.10 -8.19 4.64
N GLN A 384 -19.62 -7.24 5.43
CA GLN A 384 -19.54 -5.78 5.16
C GLN A 384 -20.11 -5.35 3.79
N ASP A 385 -21.31 -5.83 3.43
CA ASP A 385 -22.04 -5.42 2.23
C ASP A 385 -21.29 -5.65 0.89
N MET A 386 -20.39 -6.64 0.84
CA MET A 386 -19.71 -7.09 -0.38
C MET A 386 -20.41 -8.32 -0.99
N ILE A 387 -20.55 -8.34 -2.32
CA ILE A 387 -21.01 -9.51 -3.07
C ILE A 387 -20.00 -9.84 -4.16
N GLU A 388 -19.49 -11.07 -4.14
CA GLU A 388 -18.71 -11.64 -5.23
C GLU A 388 -19.64 -12.31 -6.25
N ARG A 389 -19.40 -12.12 -7.55
CA ARG A 389 -20.04 -12.87 -8.63
C ARG A 389 -19.01 -13.54 -9.51
N MET A 390 -19.29 -14.78 -9.90
CA MET A 390 -18.49 -15.52 -10.88
C MET A 390 -19.25 -15.60 -12.19
N PHE A 391 -18.68 -14.99 -13.24
CA PHE A 391 -19.21 -15.07 -14.59
C PHE A 391 -18.37 -16.01 -15.46
N ASP A 392 -19.02 -16.73 -16.36
CA ASP A 392 -18.40 -17.32 -17.54
C ASP A 392 -18.77 -16.47 -18.75
N ILE A 393 -17.76 -15.99 -19.50
CA ILE A 393 -17.98 -15.18 -20.69
C ILE A 393 -17.41 -15.86 -21.93
N SER A 394 -18.16 -15.82 -23.04
CA SER A 394 -17.77 -16.45 -24.29
C SER A 394 -18.08 -15.59 -25.51
N ILE A 395 -17.31 -15.83 -26.57
CA ILE A 395 -17.59 -15.38 -27.94
C ILE A 395 -17.51 -16.63 -28.81
N PRO A 396 -18.41 -16.84 -29.79
CA PRO A 396 -18.35 -17.99 -30.68
C PRO A 396 -16.95 -18.21 -31.29
N ASN A 397 -16.48 -19.45 -31.25
CA ASN A 397 -15.14 -19.89 -31.68
C ASN A 397 -13.95 -19.42 -30.83
N PHE A 398 -14.18 -18.80 -29.65
CA PHE A 398 -13.13 -18.47 -28.68
C PHE A 398 -13.30 -19.26 -27.38
N ARG A 399 -12.18 -19.51 -26.68
CA ARG A 399 -12.19 -20.13 -25.36
C ARG A 399 -12.95 -19.23 -24.37
N HIS A 400 -13.83 -19.85 -23.57
CA HIS A 400 -14.55 -19.20 -22.48
C HIS A 400 -13.58 -18.64 -21.42
N ARG A 401 -13.96 -17.57 -20.75
CA ARG A 401 -13.16 -16.91 -19.72
C ARG A 401 -13.97 -16.69 -18.46
N ARG A 402 -13.38 -17.05 -17.32
CA ARG A 402 -13.96 -16.78 -16.00
C ARG A 402 -13.61 -15.37 -15.55
N ILE A 403 -14.62 -14.61 -15.12
CA ILE A 403 -14.51 -13.24 -14.63
C ILE A 403 -15.09 -13.17 -13.22
N PHE A 404 -14.43 -12.47 -12.31
CA PHE A 404 -14.89 -12.28 -10.93
C PHE A 404 -15.26 -10.81 -10.70
N GLN A 405 -16.50 -10.53 -10.30
CA GLN A 405 -16.94 -9.19 -9.91
C GLN A 405 -17.05 -9.09 -8.38
N TYR A 406 -16.31 -8.20 -7.76
CA TYR A 406 -16.48 -7.78 -6.37
C TYR A 406 -17.31 -6.49 -6.33
N HIS A 407 -18.57 -6.61 -5.92
CA HIS A 407 -19.50 -5.49 -5.78
C HIS A 407 -19.59 -5.08 -4.31
N TYR A 408 -18.83 -4.05 -3.95
CA TYR A 408 -18.78 -3.45 -2.63
C TYR A 408 -19.83 -2.35 -2.48
N LYS A 409 -20.77 -2.52 -1.54
CA LYS A 409 -21.86 -1.57 -1.27
C LYS A 409 -21.68 -0.79 0.04
N GLY A 410 -20.65 -1.07 0.83
CA GLY A 410 -20.37 -0.41 2.11
C GLY A 410 -19.92 1.05 2.02
N TRP A 411 -19.64 1.59 0.83
CA TRP A 411 -19.24 3.00 0.69
C TRP A 411 -20.45 3.94 0.84
N PRO A 412 -20.43 4.94 1.74
CA PRO A 412 -21.55 5.86 1.94
C PRO A 412 -21.79 6.83 0.77
N ASP A 413 -23.03 7.30 0.65
CA ASP A 413 -23.47 8.23 -0.41
C ASP A 413 -22.73 9.58 -0.37
N HIS A 414 -22.22 9.98 0.79
CA HIS A 414 -21.38 11.17 1.00
C HIS A 414 -20.13 10.82 1.82
N GLY A 415 -19.02 11.49 1.51
CA GLY A 415 -17.75 11.31 2.23
C GLY A 415 -17.08 9.96 1.97
N VAL A 416 -16.63 9.34 3.06
CA VAL A 416 -15.82 8.12 3.11
C VAL A 416 -16.37 7.20 4.20
N PRO A 417 -16.08 5.88 4.15
CA PRO A 417 -16.39 4.96 5.25
C PRO A 417 -15.84 5.46 6.60
N SER A 418 -16.53 5.14 7.70
CA SER A 418 -16.13 5.50 9.06
C SER A 418 -14.92 4.73 9.55
N ASP A 419 -14.81 3.46 9.15
CA ASP A 419 -13.66 2.59 9.34
C ASP A 419 -13.00 2.27 7.99
N ALA A 420 -11.73 1.88 8.02
CA ALA A 420 -11.04 1.41 6.83
C ALA A 420 -11.11 -0.12 6.64
N GLY A 421 -11.55 -0.87 7.64
CA GLY A 421 -11.47 -2.34 7.65
C GLY A 421 -12.17 -2.95 6.44
N SER A 422 -13.41 -2.54 6.20
CA SER A 422 -14.22 -3.06 5.09
C SER A 422 -13.66 -2.79 3.68
N LEU A 423 -12.88 -1.72 3.48
CA LEU A 423 -12.19 -1.48 2.21
C LEU A 423 -10.85 -2.23 2.13
N LEU A 424 -10.17 -2.46 3.26
CA LEU A 424 -8.98 -3.31 3.33
C LEU A 424 -9.33 -4.78 3.08
N ASP A 425 -10.47 -5.25 3.59
CA ASP A 425 -10.96 -6.62 3.35
C ASP A 425 -11.31 -6.82 1.86
N LEU A 426 -11.99 -5.86 1.22
CA LEU A 426 -12.19 -5.83 -0.23
C LEU A 426 -10.85 -5.89 -0.98
N GLN A 427 -9.88 -5.06 -0.59
CA GLN A 427 -8.57 -4.98 -1.24
C GLN A 427 -7.79 -6.30 -1.10
N PHE A 428 -7.86 -6.93 0.08
CA PHE A 428 -7.24 -8.24 0.33
C PHE A 428 -7.82 -9.33 -0.58
N VAL A 429 -9.16 -9.50 -0.61
CA VAL A 429 -9.77 -10.58 -1.43
C VAL A 429 -9.58 -10.36 -2.92
N VAL A 430 -9.66 -9.10 -3.39
CA VAL A 430 -9.37 -8.73 -4.79
C VAL A 430 -7.93 -9.07 -5.13
N ASN A 431 -6.98 -8.77 -4.24
CA ASN A 431 -5.56 -9.03 -4.48
C ASN A 431 -5.22 -10.51 -4.48
N THR A 432 -5.77 -11.29 -3.55
CA THR A 432 -5.63 -12.74 -3.55
C THR A 432 -6.19 -13.34 -4.83
N ARG A 433 -7.38 -12.91 -5.28
CA ARG A 433 -7.99 -13.40 -6.53
C ARG A 433 -7.12 -13.06 -7.74
N GLN A 434 -6.66 -11.82 -7.85
CA GLN A 434 -5.86 -11.31 -8.96
C GLN A 434 -4.49 -11.99 -9.01
N PHE A 435 -3.79 -12.12 -7.88
CA PHE A 435 -2.50 -12.82 -7.77
C PHE A 435 -2.62 -14.28 -8.22
N ASN A 436 -3.66 -15.00 -7.77
CA ASN A 436 -3.88 -16.40 -8.17
C ASN A 436 -4.13 -16.57 -9.68
N ILE A 437 -4.63 -15.54 -10.35
CA ILE A 437 -4.83 -15.53 -11.81
C ILE A 437 -3.50 -15.22 -12.53
N GLU A 438 -2.78 -14.20 -12.06
CA GLU A 438 -1.47 -13.79 -12.58
C GLU A 438 -0.42 -14.91 -12.42
N ALA A 439 -0.44 -15.67 -11.32
CA ALA A 439 0.47 -16.79 -11.07
C ALA A 439 0.34 -17.97 -12.06
N HIS A 440 -0.70 -17.98 -12.90
CA HIS A 440 -0.96 -19.01 -13.91
C HIS A 440 -1.04 -18.43 -15.34
N SER A 441 -0.47 -17.23 -15.57
CA SER A 441 -0.55 -16.53 -16.86
C SER A 441 0.66 -15.65 -17.14
N ASP A 442 1.30 -15.84 -18.29
CA ASP A 442 2.35 -14.95 -18.80
C ASP A 442 1.80 -13.60 -19.32
N VAL A 443 0.48 -13.39 -19.26
CA VAL A 443 -0.22 -12.20 -19.77
C VAL A 443 -0.73 -11.35 -18.62
N SER A 444 -0.38 -10.06 -18.61
CA SER A 444 -0.90 -9.11 -17.63
C SER A 444 -2.41 -8.90 -17.79
N HIS A 445 -3.17 -9.19 -16.74
CA HIS A 445 -4.62 -8.99 -16.68
C HIS A 445 -4.93 -7.71 -15.89
N PRO A 446 -5.32 -6.59 -16.51
CA PRO A 446 -5.55 -5.35 -15.78
C PRO A 446 -6.78 -5.47 -14.86
N LEU A 447 -6.68 -4.95 -13.63
CA LEU A 447 -7.78 -4.92 -12.67
C LEU A 447 -8.77 -3.80 -13.05
N THR A 448 -10.01 -4.14 -13.42
CA THR A 448 -11.02 -3.12 -13.73
C THR A 448 -11.67 -2.60 -12.46
N VAL A 449 -11.62 -1.29 -12.21
CA VAL A 449 -12.20 -0.62 -11.03
C VAL A 449 -13.15 0.48 -11.48
N HIS A 450 -14.38 0.48 -10.96
CA HIS A 450 -15.39 1.50 -11.28
C HIS A 450 -16.26 1.89 -10.08
N CYS A 451 -16.83 3.08 -10.16
CA CYS A 451 -17.88 3.55 -9.25
C CYS A 451 -18.99 4.20 -10.09
N SER A 452 -19.41 5.43 -9.77
CA SER A 452 -20.30 6.22 -10.64
C SER A 452 -19.52 6.97 -11.73
N ALA A 453 -18.63 7.88 -11.35
CA ALA A 453 -17.85 8.69 -12.29
C ALA A 453 -16.49 8.07 -12.69
N GLY A 454 -16.06 7.03 -11.97
CA GLY A 454 -14.75 6.41 -12.17
C GLY A 454 -13.57 7.29 -11.74
N ILE A 455 -13.77 8.21 -10.79
CA ILE A 455 -12.72 9.14 -10.32
C ILE A 455 -12.51 9.13 -8.78
N GLY A 456 -13.51 9.46 -7.97
CA GLY A 456 -13.35 9.58 -6.51
C GLY A 456 -13.05 8.24 -5.80
N ARG A 457 -14.10 7.44 -5.53
CA ARG A 457 -13.97 6.12 -4.88
C ARG A 457 -13.00 5.18 -5.62
N THR A 458 -13.07 5.18 -6.96
CA THR A 458 -12.17 4.43 -7.85
C THR A 458 -10.70 4.82 -7.65
N GLY A 459 -10.38 6.12 -7.68
CA GLY A 459 -9.01 6.58 -7.44
C GLY A 459 -8.54 6.30 -6.01
N THR A 460 -9.44 6.42 -5.03
CA THR A 460 -9.11 6.10 -3.63
C THR A 460 -8.71 4.63 -3.48
N PHE A 461 -9.47 3.70 -4.07
CA PHE A 461 -9.13 2.27 -4.06
C PHE A 461 -7.84 1.97 -4.83
N VAL A 462 -7.65 2.54 -6.03
CA VAL A 462 -6.43 2.29 -6.84
C VAL A 462 -5.17 2.82 -6.15
N VAL A 463 -5.21 4.02 -5.56
CA VAL A 463 -4.07 4.57 -4.81
C VAL A 463 -3.80 3.73 -3.55
N LEU A 464 -4.84 3.32 -2.82
CA LEU A 464 -4.69 2.44 -1.65
C LEU A 464 -4.08 1.08 -2.03
N ASP A 465 -4.54 0.45 -3.12
CA ASP A 465 -4.02 -0.84 -3.59
C ASP A 465 -2.54 -0.76 -4.00
N LEU A 466 -2.15 0.29 -4.74
CA LEU A 466 -0.75 0.55 -5.10
C LEU A 466 0.15 0.69 -3.86
N LEU A 467 -0.28 1.49 -2.89
CA LEU A 467 0.47 1.75 -1.66
C LEU A 467 0.59 0.48 -0.79
N ILE A 468 -0.50 -0.29 -0.63
CA ILE A 468 -0.47 -1.58 0.06
C ILE A 468 0.41 -2.59 -0.70
N GLY A 469 0.40 -2.58 -2.03
CA GLY A 469 1.30 -3.39 -2.85
C GLY A 469 2.78 -3.04 -2.63
N LEU A 470 3.12 -1.77 -2.42
CA LEU A 470 4.47 -1.33 -2.03
C LEU A 470 4.85 -1.85 -0.64
N ILE A 471 3.95 -1.72 0.36
CA ILE A 471 4.18 -2.23 1.72
C ILE A 471 4.39 -3.74 1.71
N ASN A 472 3.57 -4.52 0.97
CA ASN A 472 3.71 -5.98 0.94
C ASN A 472 5.03 -6.46 0.34
N ARG A 473 5.56 -5.75 -0.67
CA ARG A 473 6.82 -6.15 -1.32
C ARG A 473 8.08 -5.66 -0.60
N LYS A 474 8.04 -4.45 -0.02
CA LYS A 474 9.19 -3.83 0.66
C LYS A 474 9.19 -4.01 2.18
N GLY A 475 8.05 -4.35 2.77
CA GLY A 475 7.83 -4.38 4.22
C GLY A 475 7.72 -2.99 4.86
N LEU A 476 7.70 -2.96 6.20
CA LEU A 476 7.45 -1.76 7.01
C LEU A 476 8.64 -0.76 7.08
N ASP A 477 9.87 -1.13 6.70
CA ASP A 477 10.98 -0.16 6.55
C ASP A 477 10.86 0.69 5.25
N CYS A 478 9.80 0.49 4.45
CA CYS A 478 9.61 1.22 3.21
C CYS A 478 9.14 2.67 3.40
N GLU A 479 9.37 3.46 2.36
CA GLU A 479 8.83 4.82 2.24
C GLU A 479 7.62 4.84 1.30
N LEU A 480 6.59 5.59 1.68
CA LEU A 480 5.46 5.93 0.82
C LEU A 480 5.44 7.44 0.53
N ASP A 481 4.84 7.82 -0.60
CA ASP A 481 4.49 9.20 -0.91
C ASP A 481 3.08 9.21 -1.51
N ILE A 482 2.09 9.52 -0.68
CA ILE A 482 0.66 9.43 -1.03
C ILE A 482 0.28 10.56 -1.99
N GLN A 483 0.88 11.74 -1.84
CA GLN A 483 0.71 12.85 -2.77
C GLN A 483 1.26 12.48 -4.16
N ARG A 484 2.52 12.03 -4.24
CA ARG A 484 3.13 11.63 -5.52
C ARG A 484 2.39 10.48 -6.18
N THR A 485 1.99 9.46 -5.43
CA THR A 485 1.22 8.32 -5.98
C THR A 485 -0.13 8.78 -6.55
N THR A 486 -0.82 9.68 -5.84
CA THR A 486 -2.09 10.28 -6.32
C THR A 486 -1.86 11.14 -7.58
N HIS A 487 -0.81 11.97 -7.59
CA HIS A 487 -0.44 12.77 -8.76
C HIS A 487 -0.13 11.88 -9.97
N MET A 488 0.62 10.79 -9.78
CA MET A 488 0.96 9.83 -10.83
C MET A 488 -0.28 9.16 -11.42
N VAL A 489 -1.19 8.58 -10.63
CA VAL A 489 -2.40 7.97 -11.22
C VAL A 489 -3.26 9.01 -11.94
N ARG A 490 -3.31 10.25 -11.44
CA ARG A 490 -4.02 11.35 -12.10
C ARG A 490 -3.48 11.69 -13.49
N SER A 491 -2.24 11.33 -13.85
CA SER A 491 -1.74 11.61 -15.22
C SER A 491 -2.47 10.77 -16.26
N PHE A 492 -2.91 9.56 -15.88
CA PHE A 492 -3.68 8.65 -16.73
C PHE A 492 -5.17 8.97 -16.73
N ARG A 493 -5.76 9.41 -15.62
CA ARG A 493 -7.17 9.86 -15.57
C ARG A 493 -7.35 11.06 -14.64
N PRO A 494 -7.93 12.19 -15.11
CA PRO A 494 -8.10 13.38 -14.29
C PRO A 494 -9.05 13.12 -13.11
N GLY A 495 -8.84 13.84 -12.01
CA GLY A 495 -9.72 13.86 -10.83
C GLY A 495 -9.74 12.60 -9.97
N LEU A 496 -8.85 11.63 -10.19
CA LEU A 496 -8.70 10.47 -9.28
C LEU A 496 -8.40 10.95 -7.85
N VAL A 497 -9.14 10.43 -6.86
CA VAL A 497 -9.22 10.97 -5.48
C VAL A 497 -9.76 12.41 -5.50
N GLN A 498 -11.07 12.57 -5.31
CA GLN A 498 -11.80 13.80 -5.65
C GLN A 498 -11.91 14.82 -4.51
N SER A 499 -11.68 14.42 -3.25
CA SER A 499 -11.83 15.30 -2.08
C SER A 499 -10.77 15.06 -1.01
N GLU A 500 -10.51 16.07 -0.19
CA GLU A 500 -9.64 15.99 1.00
C GLU A 500 -10.02 14.79 1.88
N ALA A 501 -11.32 14.58 2.15
CA ALA A 501 -11.79 13.44 2.94
C ALA A 501 -11.37 12.09 2.34
N GLN A 502 -11.33 11.94 1.01
CA GLN A 502 -10.83 10.73 0.34
C GLN A 502 -9.30 10.61 0.47
N TYR A 503 -8.57 11.72 0.35
CA TYR A 503 -7.12 11.76 0.53
C TYR A 503 -6.71 11.40 1.97
N GLN A 504 -7.35 12.01 2.98
CA GLN A 504 -7.21 11.68 4.40
C GLN A 504 -7.59 10.21 4.70
N PHE A 505 -8.60 9.67 4.02
CA PHE A 505 -9.01 8.28 4.18
C PHE A 505 -7.92 7.30 3.71
N ILE A 506 -7.17 7.59 2.64
CA ILE A 506 -6.02 6.76 2.21
C ILE A 506 -4.98 6.69 3.34
N TYR A 507 -4.59 7.83 3.92
CA TYR A 507 -3.69 7.86 5.07
C TYR A 507 -4.21 7.05 6.26
N THR A 508 -5.51 7.17 6.56
CA THR A 508 -6.15 6.46 7.68
C THR A 508 -6.23 4.95 7.42
N ALA A 509 -6.48 4.53 6.18
CA ALA A 509 -6.51 3.14 5.77
C ALA A 509 -5.12 2.49 5.78
N ILE A 510 -4.08 3.20 5.31
CA ILE A 510 -2.69 2.74 5.43
C ILE A 510 -2.28 2.62 6.91
N ASN A 511 -2.66 3.59 7.76
CA ASN A 511 -2.41 3.49 9.20
C ASN A 511 -3.07 2.25 9.82
N HIS A 512 -4.35 2.01 9.54
CA HIS A 512 -5.07 0.83 10.04
C HIS A 512 -4.42 -0.47 9.55
N TYR A 513 -4.09 -0.55 8.26
CA TYR A 513 -3.41 -1.69 7.66
C TYR A 513 -2.06 -2.02 8.33
N VAL A 514 -1.24 -0.99 8.58
CA VAL A 514 0.05 -1.12 9.28
C VAL A 514 -0.16 -1.58 10.72
N GLN A 515 -1.15 -1.03 11.44
CA GLN A 515 -1.50 -1.46 12.79
C GLN A 515 -1.91 -2.94 12.83
N THR A 516 -2.77 -3.40 11.90
CA THR A 516 -3.17 -4.80 11.80
C THR A 516 -1.98 -5.73 11.54
N ILE A 517 -1.04 -5.34 10.68
CA ILE A 517 0.21 -6.09 10.45
C ILE A 517 1.04 -6.17 11.73
N CYS A 518 1.28 -5.04 12.40
CA CYS A 518 2.10 -4.99 13.62
C CYS A 518 1.49 -5.84 14.75
N SER A 519 0.17 -5.79 14.93
CA SER A 519 -0.55 -6.60 15.91
C SER A 519 -0.45 -8.10 15.60
N ARG A 520 -0.63 -8.51 14.34
CA ARG A 520 -0.50 -9.91 13.92
C ARG A 520 0.90 -10.45 14.21
N ILE A 521 1.94 -9.71 13.85
CA ILE A 521 3.33 -10.15 14.06
C ILE A 521 3.68 -10.18 15.57
N SER A 522 3.15 -9.24 16.35
CA SER A 522 3.34 -9.26 17.81
C SER A 522 2.72 -10.52 18.43
N ALA A 523 1.51 -10.91 18.00
CA ALA A 523 0.88 -12.15 18.43
C ALA A 523 1.66 -13.41 17.98
N GLU A 524 2.15 -13.45 16.74
CA GLU A 524 3.00 -14.54 16.23
C GLU A 524 4.26 -14.70 17.10
N LYS A 525 4.92 -13.61 17.50
CA LYS A 525 6.07 -13.63 18.42
C LYS A 525 5.71 -14.11 19.82
N THR A 526 4.58 -13.68 20.38
CA THR A 526 4.11 -14.16 21.69
C THR A 526 3.87 -15.68 21.67
N ILE A 527 3.25 -16.19 20.60
CA ILE A 527 3.04 -17.63 20.41
C ILE A 527 4.37 -18.38 20.29
N GLU A 528 5.34 -17.86 19.53
CA GLU A 528 6.66 -18.48 19.40
C GLU A 528 7.43 -18.50 20.74
N MET A 529 7.34 -17.42 21.52
CA MET A 529 7.96 -17.34 22.85
C MET A 529 7.37 -18.39 23.80
N ILE A 530 6.03 -18.47 23.88
CA ILE A 530 5.30 -19.46 24.66
C ILE A 530 5.63 -20.89 24.19
N GLY A 531 5.71 -21.13 22.88
CA GLY A 531 6.09 -22.43 22.32
C GLY A 531 7.52 -22.85 22.68
N ARG A 532 8.46 -21.90 22.80
CA ARG A 532 9.83 -22.14 23.28
C ARG A 532 9.88 -22.38 24.79
N GLU A 533 8.98 -21.80 25.58
CA GLU A 533 8.87 -22.09 27.02
C GLU A 533 8.40 -23.53 27.26
N TYR A 534 7.40 -24.02 26.52
CA TYR A 534 6.94 -25.42 26.61
C TYR A 534 8.03 -26.45 26.25
N LEU A 535 8.96 -26.12 25.36
CA LEU A 535 10.10 -26.97 25.01
C LEU A 535 11.26 -26.92 26.02
N ASN A 536 11.25 -25.96 26.95
CA ASN A 536 12.28 -25.79 27.98
C ASN A 536 11.87 -26.39 29.34
N ILE A 537 10.75 -27.12 29.42
CA ILE A 537 10.38 -27.88 30.61
C ILE A 537 11.34 -29.06 30.79
N LYS A 538 12.43 -28.83 31.53
CA LYS A 538 13.02 -29.90 32.33
C LYS A 538 12.02 -30.26 33.43
N TYR A 539 11.62 -31.52 33.49
CA TYR A 539 10.96 -32.05 34.68
C TYR A 539 11.92 -31.95 35.87
N THR A 540 11.65 -30.99 36.75
CA THR A 540 12.10 -30.97 38.14
C THR A 540 10.88 -30.67 38.98
N ASP A 541 10.45 -31.64 39.78
CA ASP A 541 9.35 -31.48 40.72
C ASP A 541 9.65 -30.36 41.71
N GLU A 542 8.85 -29.28 41.69
CA GLU A 542 8.38 -28.55 42.87
C GLU A 542 7.42 -27.43 42.43
N LEU A 543 6.15 -27.54 42.83
CA LEU A 543 5.12 -26.50 42.65
C LEU A 543 5.09 -25.58 43.87
N ALA A 544 5.08 -24.25 43.66
CA ALA A 544 3.95 -23.38 44.03
C ALA A 544 4.29 -21.86 44.00
N THR A 545 3.27 -21.04 43.68
CA THR A 545 3.15 -19.59 43.98
C THR A 545 4.11 -18.66 43.21
N ILE A 546 3.68 -17.70 42.37
CA ILE A 546 2.67 -16.65 42.55
C ILE A 546 2.14 -16.23 41.16
N VAL A 547 0.82 -15.98 41.05
CA VAL A 547 0.24 -15.23 39.92
C VAL A 547 0.14 -13.76 40.33
N GLY A 548 0.65 -12.86 39.50
CA GLY A 548 0.48 -11.42 39.62
C GLY A 548 0.32 -10.79 38.24
N GLU A 549 -0.81 -10.12 38.02
CA GLU A 549 -1.05 -9.32 36.82
C GLU A 549 -0.21 -8.05 36.88
N GLU A 550 0.54 -7.73 35.82
CA GLU A 550 0.70 -6.39 35.20
C GLU A 550 1.86 -6.37 34.18
N ASN A 551 1.79 -5.44 33.21
CA ASN A 551 2.76 -5.14 32.15
C ASN A 551 2.83 -6.11 30.94
N VAL A 552 1.92 -5.90 29.99
CA VAL A 552 2.15 -6.27 28.58
C VAL A 552 3.05 -5.19 27.94
N PRO A 553 4.24 -5.52 27.41
CA PRO A 553 5.05 -4.54 26.68
C PRO A 553 4.44 -4.28 25.29
N THR A 554 4.08 -3.04 25.00
CA THR A 554 3.74 -2.61 23.64
C THR A 554 5.00 -2.61 22.77
N LEU A 555 5.13 -3.62 21.91
CA LEU A 555 6.23 -3.74 20.96
C LEU A 555 6.16 -2.65 19.88
N ASN A 556 7.31 -2.02 19.62
CA ASN A 556 7.49 -1.03 18.57
C ASN A 556 7.22 -1.64 17.17
N PRO A 557 6.46 -0.97 16.27
CA PRO A 557 6.30 -1.37 14.87
C PRO A 557 7.59 -1.79 14.14
N CYS A 558 8.74 -1.19 14.47
CA CYS A 558 10.04 -1.57 13.91
C CYS A 558 10.44 -3.03 14.22
N THR A 559 10.11 -3.54 15.40
CA THR A 559 10.47 -4.90 15.82
C THR A 559 9.59 -5.95 15.13
N ALA A 560 8.34 -5.60 14.79
CA ALA A 560 7.44 -6.46 14.02
C ALA A 560 7.98 -6.71 12.60
N HIS A 561 8.50 -5.67 11.96
CA HIS A 561 8.84 -5.66 10.54
C HIS A 561 9.56 -6.90 9.95
N ARG A 562 10.52 -7.51 10.67
CA ARG A 562 11.57 -8.33 10.04
C ARG A 562 11.33 -9.85 9.99
N VAL A 563 10.31 -10.39 10.66
CA VAL A 563 9.99 -11.83 10.64
C VAL A 563 9.41 -12.28 9.28
N LEU A 564 8.66 -11.40 8.60
CA LEU A 564 7.91 -11.73 7.38
C LEU A 564 8.76 -11.95 6.13
N LYS A 565 10.04 -11.56 6.11
CA LYS A 565 10.91 -11.74 4.93
C LYS A 565 11.15 -13.22 4.60
N ASN A 566 11.00 -14.11 5.59
CA ASN A 566 11.09 -15.57 5.41
C ASN A 566 9.73 -16.21 5.07
N ALA A 567 8.62 -15.70 5.61
CA ALA A 567 7.29 -16.26 5.32
C ALA A 567 6.86 -16.10 3.86
N ILE A 568 7.36 -15.07 3.16
CA ILE A 568 7.07 -14.82 1.73
C ILE A 568 8.03 -15.59 0.81
N THR A 569 9.24 -15.93 1.26
CA THR A 569 10.24 -16.70 0.46
C THR A 569 10.11 -18.22 0.62
N CYS A 570 9.50 -18.73 1.70
CA CYS A 570 9.32 -20.18 1.90
C CYS A 570 8.26 -20.83 0.99
N ASN A 571 7.62 -20.10 0.08
CA ASN A 571 6.67 -20.65 -0.91
C ASN A 571 7.21 -20.64 -2.36
N THR A 572 8.51 -20.44 -2.55
CA THR A 572 9.16 -20.53 -3.88
C THR A 572 10.15 -21.70 -3.96
N TYR A 573 9.74 -22.75 -4.68
CA TYR A 573 10.53 -23.88 -5.19
C TYR A 573 11.15 -24.87 -4.17
N PRO A 574 10.68 -26.12 -4.09
CA PRO A 574 11.48 -27.21 -3.54
C PRO A 574 12.53 -27.65 -4.57
N THR A 575 13.79 -27.24 -4.38
CA THR A 575 14.91 -27.83 -5.10
C THR A 575 15.18 -29.23 -4.57
N THR A 576 15.07 -30.24 -5.44
CA THR A 576 15.53 -31.59 -5.17
C THR A 576 17.05 -31.60 -4.96
N ASP A 577 17.53 -32.03 -3.80
CA ASP A 577 18.64 -32.99 -3.73
C ASP A 577 18.90 -33.56 -2.32
N SER A 578 19.22 -34.85 -2.31
CA SER A 578 19.83 -35.65 -1.23
C SER A 578 18.96 -36.15 -0.04
N PRO A 579 19.29 -37.33 0.54
CA PRO A 579 18.27 -38.24 1.07
C PRO A 579 18.46 -38.63 2.55
N LEU A 580 17.37 -38.68 3.33
CA LEU A 580 17.35 -39.32 4.66
C LEU A 580 16.09 -40.17 4.90
N VAL A 581 16.28 -41.48 4.73
CA VAL A 581 15.66 -42.63 5.41
C VAL A 581 14.30 -42.41 6.11
N SER A 582 13.26 -42.98 5.50
CA SER A 582 11.97 -43.30 6.15
C SER A 582 12.01 -44.64 6.90
N PRO A 583 11.32 -44.78 8.05
CA PRO A 583 10.72 -46.04 8.46
C PRO A 583 9.32 -46.18 7.85
N THR A 584 9.07 -47.31 7.20
CA THR A 584 7.79 -47.67 6.55
C THR A 584 6.76 -48.23 7.54
N LEU A 585 5.48 -47.86 7.37
CA LEU A 585 4.24 -48.67 7.49
C LEU A 585 3.04 -47.69 7.30
N ASP A 586 1.93 -47.98 6.64
CA ASP A 586 1.55 -49.07 5.74
C ASP A 586 0.54 -48.52 4.69
N LYS A 587 0.38 -49.17 3.54
CA LYS A 587 -0.52 -48.73 2.47
C LYS A 587 -1.85 -49.50 2.49
N SER A 588 -2.98 -48.79 2.53
CA SER A 588 -4.21 -49.28 1.88
C SER A 588 -5.14 -48.14 1.45
N ASN A 589 -5.78 -48.35 0.29
CA ASN A 589 -6.97 -47.64 -0.22
C ASN A 589 -6.82 -46.14 -0.55
N VAL A 590 -6.57 -45.79 -1.82
CA VAL A 590 -7.61 -45.59 -2.86
C VAL A 590 -6.94 -45.33 -4.23
N VAL A 591 -7.30 -46.16 -5.20
CA VAL A 591 -7.20 -45.96 -6.66
C VAL A 591 -8.65 -45.65 -7.06
N GLU A 592 -9.05 -44.70 -7.90
CA GLU A 592 -8.55 -44.11 -9.15
C GLU A 592 -9.41 -42.82 -9.39
N LEU A 593 -9.00 -41.73 -10.07
CA LEU A 593 -9.13 -41.53 -11.53
C LEU A 593 -8.72 -40.08 -11.87
N LEU A 594 -7.61 -39.89 -12.58
CA LEU A 594 -7.38 -38.74 -13.46
C LEU A 594 -6.64 -39.22 -14.70
N GLY A 595 -7.27 -39.07 -15.87
CA GLY A 595 -6.60 -39.30 -17.15
C GLY A 595 -7.54 -39.75 -18.26
N TYR A 596 -7.97 -38.81 -19.12
CA TYR A 596 -7.49 -38.84 -20.51
C TYR A 596 -7.64 -37.47 -21.21
N ASP A 597 -6.77 -37.23 -22.18
CA ASP A 597 -6.62 -36.01 -22.99
C ASP A 597 -7.10 -36.29 -24.45
N PRO A 598 -7.59 -35.33 -25.25
CA PRO A 598 -8.40 -35.65 -26.44
C PRO A 598 -7.60 -35.80 -27.73
N GLY A 599 -7.97 -36.75 -28.60
CA GLY A 599 -7.33 -36.88 -29.92
C GLY A 599 -7.98 -37.83 -30.94
N LYS A 600 -8.72 -37.24 -31.90
CA LYS A 600 -9.06 -37.75 -33.26
C LYS A 600 -10.19 -38.81 -33.42
N PRO A 601 -10.79 -38.93 -34.64
CA PRO A 601 -12.23 -39.19 -34.77
C PRO A 601 -12.65 -40.48 -35.51
N ASN A 602 -13.98 -40.71 -35.52
CA ASN A 602 -14.86 -41.32 -36.53
C ASN A 602 -15.67 -42.60 -36.17
N ILE A 603 -17.00 -42.37 -36.16
CA ILE A 603 -18.05 -43.16 -36.84
C ILE A 603 -18.57 -44.45 -36.12
N PRO A 604 -19.89 -44.77 -36.19
CA PRO A 604 -20.58 -45.48 -35.12
C PRO A 604 -21.13 -46.87 -35.49
N THR A 605 -21.41 -47.69 -34.47
CA THR A 605 -22.28 -48.87 -34.61
C THR A 605 -23.15 -49.11 -33.37
N THR A 606 -24.47 -49.14 -33.60
CA THR A 606 -25.54 -50.00 -33.01
C THR A 606 -25.03 -51.14 -32.08
N THR A 607 -25.67 -51.51 -30.96
CA THR A 607 -26.96 -52.25 -30.94
C THR A 607 -27.50 -52.52 -29.51
N MET A 608 -28.81 -52.26 -29.31
CA MET A 608 -29.87 -52.87 -28.44
C MET A 608 -29.56 -53.52 -27.06
N VAL A 609 -30.21 -53.09 -25.96
CA VAL A 609 -31.52 -53.50 -25.33
C VAL A 609 -31.48 -54.76 -24.43
N ALA A 610 -31.78 -54.57 -23.13
CA ALA A 610 -32.66 -55.35 -22.22
C ALA A 610 -32.48 -54.77 -20.78
N THR A 611 -33.47 -54.37 -19.95
CA THR A 611 -34.70 -55.02 -19.40
C THR A 611 -34.41 -56.32 -18.63
N ALA A 612 -34.84 -56.57 -17.39
CA ALA A 612 -35.80 -55.87 -16.52
C ALA A 612 -35.61 -56.23 -15.01
N ASP A 613 -36.30 -55.49 -14.14
CA ASP A 613 -36.98 -55.87 -12.88
C ASP A 613 -36.47 -57.04 -12.00
N SER A 614 -36.23 -56.77 -10.70
CA SER A 614 -37.23 -57.04 -9.63
C SER A 614 -36.66 -57.02 -8.19
N CYS A 615 -37.42 -56.43 -7.26
CA CYS A 615 -37.33 -56.59 -5.79
C CYS A 615 -38.10 -57.88 -5.36
N PRO A 616 -38.16 -58.33 -4.06
CA PRO A 616 -37.84 -57.62 -2.81
C PRO A 616 -37.17 -58.45 -1.67
N ASN A 617 -36.78 -57.78 -0.57
CA ASN A 617 -37.22 -58.08 0.83
C ASN A 617 -36.45 -57.26 1.89
N SER A 618 -37.19 -56.73 2.87
CA SER A 618 -36.75 -56.07 4.12
C SER A 618 -37.18 -56.95 5.33
N PRO A 619 -36.99 -56.61 6.63
CA PRO A 619 -36.43 -55.41 7.29
C PRO A 619 -35.13 -55.75 8.09
N THR A 620 -34.57 -55.00 9.07
CA THR A 620 -34.93 -53.87 9.98
C THR A 620 -33.59 -53.20 10.44
N SER A 621 -33.45 -52.10 11.19
CA SER A 621 -34.33 -51.15 11.92
C SER A 621 -33.61 -49.78 12.13
N ASN A 622 -34.11 -48.95 13.06
CA ASN A 622 -33.46 -47.83 13.77
C ASN A 622 -33.00 -46.60 12.97
N VAL A 623 -33.96 -45.71 12.75
CA VAL A 623 -33.78 -44.27 12.55
C VAL A 623 -33.78 -43.56 13.91
N PHE A 624 -33.00 -42.50 14.07
CA PHE A 624 -33.34 -41.39 14.98
C PHE A 624 -32.93 -40.06 14.35
N GLU A 625 -33.93 -39.22 14.08
CA GLU A 625 -33.75 -37.80 13.78
C GLU A 625 -33.49 -37.03 15.08
N LEU A 626 -32.97 -35.80 14.98
CA LEU A 626 -32.99 -34.86 16.10
C LEU A 626 -33.36 -33.46 15.62
N HIS A 627 -34.35 -32.88 16.31
CA HIS A 627 -35.20 -31.81 15.82
C HIS A 627 -34.65 -30.39 16.04
N SER A 628 -35.13 -29.50 15.18
CA SER A 628 -35.37 -28.08 15.46
C SER A 628 -36.20 -27.86 16.74
N TYR A 629 -35.88 -26.83 17.52
CA TYR A 629 -36.77 -26.28 18.54
C TYR A 629 -36.92 -24.77 18.39
N GLU A 630 -38.16 -24.32 18.47
CA GLU A 630 -38.55 -22.91 18.54
C GLU A 630 -39.33 -22.69 19.86
N ASN A 631 -39.20 -21.47 20.41
CA ASN A 631 -40.11 -20.80 21.35
C ASN A 631 -40.31 -21.37 22.78
N ILE A 632 -39.98 -20.52 23.77
CA ILE A 632 -40.77 -20.35 25.00
C ILE A 632 -41.20 -18.88 25.06
N THR A 633 -42.49 -18.65 25.30
CA THR A 633 -43.10 -17.33 25.46
C THR A 633 -43.14 -16.90 26.93
N SER A 634 -42.98 -15.60 27.18
CA SER A 634 -43.44 -14.93 28.40
C SER A 634 -43.97 -13.52 28.07
N SER A 635 -44.79 -12.96 28.95
CA SER A 635 -45.89 -12.06 28.55
C SER A 635 -45.87 -10.67 29.18
N LEU A 636 -46.06 -9.64 28.34
CA LEU A 636 -46.68 -8.31 28.62
C LEU A 636 -45.98 -7.38 29.66
N PRO A 637 -46.29 -6.07 29.71
CA PRO A 637 -47.22 -5.30 28.87
C PRO A 637 -46.59 -4.10 28.12
N SER A 638 -47.43 -3.37 27.39
CA SER A 638 -47.15 -2.12 26.68
C SER A 638 -47.03 -0.88 27.58
N SER A 639 -46.07 0.00 27.27
CA SER A 639 -46.09 1.44 27.57
C SER A 639 -45.41 2.17 26.40
N GLU A 640 -46.18 2.81 25.53
CA GLU A 640 -46.38 4.27 25.48
C GLU A 640 -45.33 5.00 24.65
N CYS A 641 -45.80 5.95 23.84
CA CYS A 641 -44.98 6.69 22.88
C CYS A 641 -44.30 7.86 23.59
N ASP A 642 -42.98 7.97 23.47
CA ASP A 642 -42.28 9.21 23.80
C ASP A 642 -41.82 9.89 22.51
N ILE A 643 -42.71 10.75 21.98
CA ILE A 643 -42.42 11.59 20.82
C ILE A 643 -41.61 12.77 21.33
N GLY A 644 -40.28 12.68 21.19
CA GLY A 644 -39.38 13.80 21.44
C GLY A 644 -39.80 15.04 20.64
N PRO A 645 -39.61 16.25 21.20
CA PRO A 645 -40.14 17.48 20.61
C PRO A 645 -39.57 17.73 19.20
N PRO A 646 -40.36 18.30 18.27
CA PRO A 646 -39.90 18.60 16.93
C PRO A 646 -38.73 19.59 16.94
N PRO A 647 -37.78 19.49 15.99
CA PRO A 647 -36.63 20.38 15.94
C PRO A 647 -37.06 21.84 15.73
N LEU A 648 -36.50 22.73 16.54
CA LEU A 648 -36.69 24.18 16.44
C LEU A 648 -36.28 24.68 15.04
N GLU A 649 -37.06 25.60 14.48
CA GLU A 649 -36.74 26.26 13.22
C GLU A 649 -35.39 26.98 13.30
N ALA A 650 -34.60 26.86 12.24
CA ALA A 650 -33.33 27.57 12.13
C ALA A 650 -33.59 29.09 12.06
N PRO A 651 -32.85 29.93 12.80
CA PRO A 651 -33.01 31.37 12.73
C PRO A 651 -32.68 31.90 11.31
N PRO A 652 -33.36 32.96 10.84
CA PRO A 652 -33.14 33.51 9.52
C PRO A 652 -31.70 34.05 9.37
N PRO A 653 -31.14 34.01 8.15
CA PRO A 653 -29.77 34.49 7.91
C PRO A 653 -29.64 35.99 8.21
N PRO A 654 -28.47 36.45 8.68
CA PRO A 654 -28.23 37.87 8.96
C PRO A 654 -28.35 38.72 7.68
N PRO A 655 -28.77 40.00 7.80
CA PRO A 655 -28.92 40.89 6.65
C PRO A 655 -27.56 41.12 5.95
N GLN A 656 -27.58 41.16 4.62
CA GLN A 656 -26.40 41.42 3.81
C GLN A 656 -25.93 42.87 4.00
N SER A 657 -24.73 43.04 4.54
CA SER A 657 -24.03 44.33 4.53
C SER A 657 -23.75 44.78 3.09
N PRO A 658 -23.90 46.09 2.77
CA PRO A 658 -23.77 46.57 1.40
C PRO A 658 -22.34 46.45 0.87
N ILE A 659 -22.24 46.10 -0.42
CA ILE A 659 -20.99 46.04 -1.17
C ILE A 659 -20.41 47.46 -1.27
N MET A 660 -19.27 47.70 -0.63
CA MET A 660 -18.45 48.87 -0.93
C MET A 660 -17.59 48.54 -2.17
N ILE A 661 -17.83 49.28 -3.24
CA ILE A 661 -16.99 49.29 -4.44
C ILE A 661 -15.83 50.26 -4.18
N LEU A 662 -14.60 49.75 -4.19
CA LEU A 662 -13.36 50.48 -4.51
C LEU A 662 -12.36 49.49 -5.12
#